data_AF-D0P273-F1
#
_entry.id   AF-D0P273-F1
#
_cell.length_a   1.000
_cell.length_b   1.000
_cell.length_c   1.000
_cell.angle_alpha   90.00
_cell.angle_beta   90.00
_cell.angle_gamma   90.00
#
_symmetry.space_group_name_H-M   'P 1'
#
loop_
_entity.id
_entity.type
_entity.pdbx_description
1 polymer ?
#
loop_
_entity_poly.entity_id
_entity_poly.type
_entity_poly.pdbx_seq_one_letter_code
_entity_poly.pdbx_strand_id
1 'polypeptide(L)'
;MVDDRVEEEKEEEEMDLHDPEAVHAWVHQLRQTIVELDDAAQAFKLLAEKQAAEINAKEILLARKTEYVDELLEQIKTLTAKLDAKTNETQTMETGMHKANSQLEELREQVKKREEDFAMVCAALDAREQTLVKKNGDLAAAADTEKQLKKEVDRHQAIIRRLEKNVEELQPEKADACLSPRSFHESQLIRLRDDAIEAKTREVWLLSGQNDQLRVQLDALEAALEQLQRNVISKENDLVRRQRKIDRLEAAIEALQVSRSQAEGREKAMEIATTQNEKLLQALEAQERNSEGLKARLDDRVRECEQLRSSHHEHIARSAEYEVEVLHRTRQAEKKASAVDALQEKTRRERKLLQEELSSSHLNYQMEIEKLQGELVMRRNKQYELTLKLQEVEARLHEAVDRREIAEEQLMAAQCRMQELERVLQDSLGCKKQLETNLSSQKTSFSGDFERQSRLLAGARNEIVALQKQLEGMEEGMAKRLAVEKQHELKYRETKQLLSAQEALTLEQKERIHRLVNEVNRESQTRAELELERTLLKNQLESVRRQCEGNVRECLEQKKQIQDKTQKLVEKLTELTTEFHAVRTAKSKLVYKYADTFCRATSTSLSNGVVWPSSDCLELRECWLVDDDLRPILRLLDSEGMGRLKRVDMRYNRLTSEGMGRLLVFLKKLIDLRHNYISLDGIRVCYCHR
;
A
#
# COMPACT_ATOMS: atom_id res chain seq x y z
N MET A 1 29.69 -35.55 28.59
CA MET A 1 30.58 -34.64 29.34
C MET A 1 30.03 -34.69 30.76
N VAL A 2 30.44 -35.66 31.60
CA VAL A 2 31.77 -36.28 31.80
C VAL A 2 32.75 -35.25 32.35
N ASP A 3 33.41 -35.67 33.44
CA ASP A 3 34.37 -34.96 34.32
C ASP A 3 33.76 -33.83 35.19
N ASP A 4 34.19 -33.62 36.45
CA ASP A 4 35.25 -34.30 37.20
C ASP A 4 34.97 -34.43 38.73
N ARG A 5 35.86 -35.12 39.44
CA ARG A 5 35.75 -35.55 40.85
C ARG A 5 35.57 -34.40 41.85
N VAL A 6 34.86 -34.70 42.95
CA VAL A 6 35.45 -34.75 44.30
C VAL A 6 34.83 -35.93 45.06
N GLU A 7 35.62 -36.93 45.42
CA GLU A 7 35.32 -37.82 46.55
C GLU A 7 36.03 -37.22 47.76
N GLU A 8 35.28 -36.62 48.69
CA GLU A 8 35.82 -36.19 49.98
C GLU A 8 35.79 -37.40 50.93
N GLU A 9 36.97 -37.96 51.20
CA GLU A 9 37.18 -38.97 52.24
C GLU A 9 36.83 -38.34 53.60
N LYS A 10 35.60 -38.58 54.07
CA LYS A 10 35.25 -38.31 55.46
C LYS A 10 35.80 -39.43 56.33
N GLU A 11 36.92 -39.14 56.99
CA GLU A 11 37.39 -39.94 58.12
C GLU A 11 36.27 -39.96 59.18
N GLU A 12 35.71 -41.14 59.43
CA GLU A 12 34.77 -41.35 60.54
C GLU A 12 35.58 -41.39 61.85
N GLU A 13 35.79 -40.23 62.46
CA GLU A 13 36.32 -40.14 63.82
C GLU A 13 35.37 -40.88 64.78
N GLU A 14 35.79 -42.04 65.32
CA GLU A 14 35.07 -42.74 66.38
C GLU A 14 35.02 -41.88 67.65
N MET A 15 33.94 -41.12 67.80
CA MET A 15 33.75 -40.17 68.88
C MET A 15 33.64 -40.89 70.24
N ASP A 16 34.57 -40.63 71.16
CA ASP A 16 34.60 -41.26 72.47
C ASP A 16 33.43 -40.78 73.36
N LEU A 17 32.48 -41.70 73.60
CA LEU A 17 31.19 -41.45 74.26
C LEU A 17 31.29 -41.14 75.78
N HIS A 18 32.49 -40.97 76.33
CA HIS A 18 32.73 -40.69 77.75
C HIS A 18 32.94 -39.20 78.08
N ASP A 19 33.12 -38.32 77.09
CA ASP A 19 33.23 -36.87 77.31
C ASP A 19 31.88 -36.16 77.06
N PRO A 20 31.22 -35.60 78.10
CA PRO A 20 29.95 -34.89 77.94
C PRO A 20 30.08 -33.56 77.18
N GLU A 21 31.24 -32.91 77.16
CA GLU A 21 31.43 -31.65 76.43
C GLU A 21 31.55 -31.91 74.92
N ALA A 22 32.25 -32.98 74.51
CA ALA A 22 32.31 -33.42 73.11
C ALA A 22 30.92 -33.78 72.55
N VAL A 23 30.14 -34.57 73.30
CA VAL A 23 28.76 -34.92 72.92
C VAL A 23 27.86 -33.68 72.83
N HIS A 24 28.01 -32.71 73.74
CA HIS A 24 27.26 -31.46 73.67
C HIS A 24 27.64 -30.59 72.46
N ALA A 25 28.93 -30.52 72.11
CA ALA A 25 29.40 -29.81 70.91
C ALA A 25 28.83 -30.43 69.63
N TRP A 26 28.91 -31.77 69.49
CA TRP A 26 28.37 -32.51 68.35
C TRP A 26 26.85 -32.35 68.21
N VAL A 27 26.10 -32.42 69.32
CA VAL A 27 24.65 -32.15 69.31
C VAL A 27 24.33 -30.71 68.90
N HIS A 28 25.18 -29.74 69.23
CA HIS A 28 25.01 -28.36 68.77
C HIS A 28 25.31 -28.19 67.27
N GLN A 29 26.33 -28.91 66.77
CA GLN A 29 26.72 -28.91 65.36
C GLN A 29 25.68 -29.61 64.46
N LEU A 30 25.07 -30.70 64.94
CA LEU A 30 23.91 -31.34 64.31
C LEU A 30 22.67 -30.42 64.30
N ARG A 31 22.39 -29.72 65.40
CA ARG A 31 21.29 -28.75 65.44
C ARG A 31 21.50 -27.62 64.43
N GLN A 32 22.72 -27.14 64.28
CA GLN A 32 23.06 -26.11 63.31
C GLN A 32 22.91 -26.61 61.86
N THR A 33 23.43 -27.79 61.53
CA THR A 33 23.27 -28.37 60.19
C THR A 33 21.82 -28.75 59.87
N ILE A 34 20.99 -29.09 60.85
CA ILE A 34 19.53 -29.26 60.67
C ILE A 34 18.87 -27.91 60.29
N VAL A 35 19.24 -26.80 60.94
CA VAL A 35 18.74 -25.46 60.58
C VAL A 35 19.20 -25.05 59.17
N GLU A 36 20.47 -25.29 58.84
CA GLU A 36 21.01 -25.00 57.49
C GLU A 36 20.32 -25.84 56.40
N LEU A 37 19.90 -27.08 56.71
CA LEU A 37 19.11 -27.94 55.82
C LEU A 37 17.64 -27.49 55.70
N ASP A 38 17.00 -27.03 56.78
CA ASP A 38 15.64 -26.48 56.74
C ASP A 38 15.59 -25.14 55.98
N ASP A 39 16.61 -24.28 56.13
CA ASP A 39 16.76 -23.04 55.37
C ASP A 39 17.02 -23.33 53.88
N ALA A 40 17.85 -24.33 53.57
CA ALA A 40 18.04 -24.81 52.19
C ALA A 40 16.74 -25.38 51.59
N ALA A 41 15.98 -26.18 52.35
CA ALA A 41 14.70 -26.73 51.92
C ALA A 41 13.65 -25.63 51.66
N GLN A 42 13.60 -24.60 52.50
CA GLN A 42 12.78 -23.41 52.28
C GLN A 42 13.22 -22.62 51.03
N ALA A 43 14.53 -22.46 50.82
CA ALA A 43 15.07 -21.81 49.62
C ALA A 43 14.72 -22.59 48.33
N PHE A 44 14.84 -23.92 48.33
CA PHE A 44 14.42 -24.76 47.21
C PHE A 44 12.92 -24.70 46.97
N LYS A 45 12.09 -24.69 48.02
CA LYS A 45 10.64 -24.53 47.90
C LYS A 45 10.26 -23.19 47.26
N LEU A 46 10.84 -22.08 47.74
CA LEU A 46 10.64 -20.75 47.17
C LEU A 46 11.13 -20.65 45.71
N LEU A 47 12.17 -21.40 45.34
CA LEU A 47 12.68 -21.47 43.98
C LEU A 47 11.75 -22.29 43.06
N ALA A 48 11.20 -23.41 43.54
CA ALA A 48 10.18 -24.19 42.83
C ALA A 48 8.87 -23.41 42.65
N GLU A 49 8.41 -22.68 43.67
CA GLU A 49 7.22 -21.81 43.58
C GLU A 49 7.43 -20.68 42.57
N LYS A 50 8.63 -20.07 42.51
CA LYS A 50 8.99 -19.09 41.46
C LYS A 50 9.01 -19.72 40.06
N GLN A 51 9.58 -20.91 39.90
CA GLN A 51 9.59 -21.61 38.61
C GLN A 51 8.18 -21.97 38.14
N ALA A 52 7.30 -22.45 39.04
CA ALA A 52 5.90 -22.74 38.74
C ALA A 52 5.13 -21.47 38.30
N ALA A 53 5.36 -20.34 38.99
CA ALA A 53 4.79 -19.05 38.61
C ALA A 53 5.31 -18.56 37.24
N GLU A 54 6.59 -18.75 36.94
CA GLU A 54 7.19 -18.39 35.65
C GLU A 54 6.69 -19.28 34.50
N ILE A 55 6.47 -20.58 34.75
CA ILE A 55 5.85 -21.52 33.80
C ILE A 55 4.41 -21.08 33.48
N ASN A 56 3.58 -20.87 34.50
CA ASN A 56 2.19 -20.42 34.32
C ASN A 56 2.12 -19.07 33.58
N ALA A 57 2.99 -18.11 33.92
CA ALA A 57 3.10 -16.84 33.19
C ALA A 57 3.48 -17.03 31.71
N LYS A 58 4.35 -18.00 31.39
CA LYS A 58 4.70 -18.37 30.00
C LYS A 58 3.55 -19.07 29.29
N GLU A 59 2.81 -19.96 29.96
CA GLU A 59 1.64 -20.65 29.41
C GLU A 59 0.51 -19.67 29.05
N ILE A 60 0.18 -18.72 29.94
CA ILE A 60 -0.78 -17.63 29.65
C ILE A 60 -0.33 -16.77 28.46
N LEU A 61 0.98 -16.49 28.37
CA LEU A 61 1.54 -15.71 27.26
C LEU A 61 1.58 -16.51 25.94
N LEU A 62 1.67 -17.84 26.01
CA LEU A 62 1.60 -18.74 24.85
C LEU A 62 0.15 -18.86 24.37
N ALA A 63 -0.81 -19.06 25.28
CA ALA A 63 -2.25 -19.09 24.98
C ALA A 63 -2.70 -17.83 24.21
N ARG A 64 -2.33 -16.64 24.71
CA ARG A 64 -2.60 -15.35 24.04
C ARG A 64 -1.93 -15.21 22.67
N LYS A 65 -0.80 -15.88 22.44
CA LYS A 65 -0.15 -15.92 21.12
C LYS A 65 -0.86 -16.86 20.16
N THR A 66 -1.39 -17.99 20.62
CA THR A 66 -2.25 -18.85 19.78
C THR A 66 -3.57 -18.14 19.43
N GLU A 67 -4.24 -17.51 20.39
CA GLU A 67 -5.45 -16.69 20.14
C GLU A 67 -5.20 -15.63 19.05
N TYR A 68 -4.09 -14.89 19.15
CA TYR A 68 -3.70 -13.89 18.15
C TYR A 68 -3.32 -14.48 16.79
N VAL A 69 -2.74 -15.68 16.75
CA VAL A 69 -2.48 -16.41 15.49
C VAL A 69 -3.79 -16.84 14.83
N ASP A 70 -4.76 -17.32 15.60
CA ASP A 70 -6.08 -17.69 15.09
C ASP A 70 -6.87 -16.47 14.57
N GLU A 71 -6.81 -15.32 15.26
CA GLU A 71 -7.34 -14.04 14.77
C GLU A 71 -6.70 -13.60 13.44
N LEU A 72 -5.38 -13.82 13.27
CA LEU A 72 -4.68 -13.53 12.03
C LEU A 72 -5.04 -14.51 10.91
N LEU A 73 -5.21 -15.80 11.22
CA LEU A 73 -5.66 -16.81 10.26
C LEU A 73 -7.09 -16.52 9.76
N GLU A 74 -7.99 -16.07 10.63
CA GLU A 74 -9.35 -15.68 10.25
C GLU A 74 -9.38 -14.36 9.46
N GLN A 75 -8.50 -13.40 9.79
CA GLN A 75 -8.26 -12.23 8.94
C GLN A 75 -7.73 -12.61 7.56
N ILE A 76 -6.86 -13.61 7.45
CA ILE A 76 -6.39 -14.13 6.16
C ILE A 76 -7.55 -14.76 5.38
N LYS A 77 -8.31 -15.70 5.96
CA LYS A 77 -9.47 -16.33 5.29
C LYS A 77 -10.47 -15.30 4.77
N THR A 78 -10.81 -14.31 5.60
CA THR A 78 -11.77 -13.25 5.22
C THR A 78 -11.22 -12.24 4.21
N LEU A 79 -9.90 -12.13 4.06
CA LEU A 79 -9.26 -11.39 2.95
C LEU A 79 -9.21 -12.23 1.67
N THR A 80 -8.88 -13.52 1.75
CA THR A 80 -8.92 -14.45 0.60
C THR A 80 -10.34 -14.52 0.01
N ALA A 81 -11.37 -14.70 0.82
CA ALA A 81 -12.76 -14.71 0.33
C ALA A 81 -13.18 -13.38 -0.34
N LYS A 82 -12.60 -12.24 0.07
CA LYS A 82 -12.82 -10.94 -0.59
C LYS A 82 -12.02 -10.81 -1.89
N LEU A 83 -10.83 -11.40 -1.96
CA LEU A 83 -10.05 -11.50 -3.20
C LEU A 83 -10.80 -12.36 -4.22
N ASP A 84 -11.31 -13.52 -3.82
CA ASP A 84 -12.07 -14.43 -4.67
C ASP A 84 -13.40 -13.82 -5.13
N ALA A 85 -14.09 -13.06 -4.27
CA ALA A 85 -15.24 -12.27 -4.70
C ALA A 85 -14.86 -11.23 -5.78
N LYS A 86 -13.71 -10.56 -5.62
CA LYS A 86 -13.23 -9.55 -6.58
C LYS A 86 -12.70 -10.13 -7.89
N THR A 87 -12.07 -11.30 -7.90
CA THR A 87 -11.66 -11.97 -9.14
C THR A 87 -12.88 -12.43 -9.96
N ASN A 88 -13.94 -12.92 -9.29
CA ASN A 88 -15.21 -13.24 -9.92
C ASN A 88 -15.93 -11.97 -10.46
N GLU A 89 -15.90 -10.85 -9.74
CA GLU A 89 -16.37 -9.56 -10.26
C GLU A 89 -15.60 -9.12 -11.51
N THR A 90 -14.27 -9.25 -11.54
CA THR A 90 -13.49 -8.90 -12.75
C THR A 90 -13.80 -9.84 -13.91
N GLN A 91 -13.93 -11.15 -13.72
CA GLN A 91 -14.28 -12.09 -14.80
C GLN A 91 -15.69 -11.85 -15.37
N THR A 92 -16.65 -11.46 -14.53
CA THR A 92 -18.00 -11.10 -14.99
C THR A 92 -18.01 -9.75 -15.74
N MET A 93 -17.16 -8.79 -15.35
CA MET A 93 -16.94 -7.56 -16.11
C MET A 93 -16.21 -7.79 -17.44
N GLU A 94 -15.17 -8.64 -17.46
CA GLU A 94 -14.41 -9.00 -18.67
C GLU A 94 -15.31 -9.72 -19.70
N THR A 95 -16.10 -10.70 -19.26
CA THR A 95 -17.06 -11.40 -20.15
C THR A 95 -18.21 -10.49 -20.60
N GLY A 96 -18.58 -9.48 -19.79
CA GLY A 96 -19.46 -8.39 -20.20
C GLY A 96 -18.83 -7.52 -21.30
N MET A 97 -17.55 -7.13 -21.13
CA MET A 97 -16.80 -6.33 -22.12
C MET A 97 -16.61 -7.08 -23.45
N HIS A 98 -16.36 -8.39 -23.42
CA HIS A 98 -16.26 -9.20 -24.65
C HIS A 98 -17.58 -9.22 -25.42
N LYS A 99 -18.73 -9.35 -24.74
CA LYS A 99 -20.05 -9.27 -25.37
C LYS A 99 -20.37 -7.87 -25.91
N ALA A 100 -19.94 -6.82 -25.20
CA ALA A 100 -20.09 -5.45 -25.69
C ALA A 100 -19.24 -5.22 -26.95
N ASN A 101 -18.00 -5.72 -26.99
CA ASN A 101 -17.14 -5.65 -28.17
C ASN A 101 -17.71 -6.42 -29.37
N SER A 102 -18.22 -7.65 -29.19
CA SER A 102 -18.81 -8.40 -30.31
C SER A 102 -20.04 -7.70 -30.89
N GLN A 103 -20.90 -7.13 -30.03
CA GLN A 103 -22.02 -6.28 -30.48
C GLN A 103 -21.55 -5.01 -31.22
N LEU A 104 -20.41 -4.43 -30.82
CA LEU A 104 -19.83 -3.26 -31.48
C LEU A 104 -19.27 -3.63 -32.88
N GLU A 105 -18.70 -4.83 -33.05
CA GLU A 105 -18.28 -5.33 -34.36
C GLU A 105 -19.46 -5.71 -35.25
N GLU A 106 -20.49 -6.40 -34.73
CA GLU A 106 -21.76 -6.64 -35.45
C GLU A 106 -22.41 -5.33 -35.94
N LEU A 107 -22.38 -4.27 -35.12
CA LEU A 107 -22.87 -2.95 -35.49
C LEU A 107 -21.99 -2.26 -36.54
N ARG A 108 -20.66 -2.43 -36.51
CA ARG A 108 -19.74 -1.93 -37.54
C ARG A 108 -19.97 -2.61 -38.89
N GLU A 109 -20.16 -3.93 -38.90
CA GLU A 109 -20.50 -4.66 -40.13
C GLU A 109 -21.86 -4.22 -40.69
N GLN A 110 -22.86 -4.01 -39.83
CA GLN A 110 -24.16 -3.46 -40.24
C GLN A 110 -24.07 -2.03 -40.80
N VAL A 111 -23.19 -1.17 -40.25
CA VAL A 111 -22.95 0.17 -40.79
C VAL A 111 -22.27 0.08 -42.16
N LYS A 112 -21.17 -0.67 -42.28
CA LYS A 112 -20.45 -0.87 -43.54
C LYS A 112 -21.36 -1.42 -44.65
N LYS A 113 -22.22 -2.39 -44.32
CA LYS A 113 -23.19 -2.93 -45.27
C LYS A 113 -24.24 -1.90 -45.70
N ARG A 114 -24.69 -1.02 -44.81
CA ARG A 114 -25.59 0.10 -45.16
C ARG A 114 -24.90 1.16 -46.01
N GLU A 115 -23.59 1.38 -45.84
CA GLU A 115 -22.79 2.26 -46.71
C GLU A 115 -22.67 1.66 -48.12
N GLU A 116 -22.44 0.35 -48.23
CA GLU A 116 -22.43 -0.41 -49.48
C GLU A 116 -23.81 -0.39 -50.18
N ASP A 117 -24.90 -0.65 -49.44
CA ASP A 117 -26.28 -0.55 -49.94
C ASP A 117 -26.62 0.88 -50.40
N PHE A 118 -26.20 1.91 -49.66
CA PHE A 118 -26.42 3.32 -50.01
C PHE A 118 -25.65 3.71 -51.28
N ALA A 119 -24.40 3.26 -51.44
CA ALA A 119 -23.63 3.50 -52.65
C ALA A 119 -24.29 2.86 -53.89
N MET A 120 -24.89 1.67 -53.76
CA MET A 120 -25.70 1.07 -54.84
C MET A 120 -26.96 1.90 -55.16
N VAL A 121 -27.63 2.46 -54.16
CA VAL A 121 -28.80 3.35 -54.38
C VAL A 121 -28.39 4.64 -55.10
N CYS A 122 -27.26 5.26 -54.74
CA CYS A 122 -26.71 6.40 -55.48
C CYS A 122 -26.44 6.06 -56.95
N ALA A 123 -25.70 4.98 -57.23
CA ALA A 123 -25.42 4.55 -58.60
C ALA A 123 -26.70 4.24 -59.42
N ALA A 124 -27.74 3.71 -58.78
CA ALA A 124 -29.04 3.47 -59.41
C ALA A 124 -29.82 4.77 -59.68
N LEU A 125 -29.66 5.80 -58.84
CA LEU A 125 -30.22 7.14 -59.08
C LEU A 125 -29.49 7.84 -60.23
N ASP A 126 -28.15 7.82 -60.26
CA ASP A 126 -27.35 8.40 -61.34
C ASP A 126 -27.71 7.80 -62.71
N ALA A 127 -27.86 6.46 -62.78
CA ALA A 127 -28.31 5.77 -63.99
C ALA A 127 -29.74 6.15 -64.41
N ARG A 128 -30.61 6.43 -63.44
CA ARG A 128 -31.98 6.90 -63.68
C ARG A 128 -32.03 8.36 -64.15
N GLU A 129 -31.14 9.21 -63.64
CA GLU A 129 -31.01 10.60 -64.09
C GLU A 129 -30.43 10.66 -65.51
N GLN A 130 -29.39 9.88 -65.82
CA GLN A 130 -28.86 9.76 -67.18
C GLN A 130 -29.91 9.27 -68.20
N THR A 131 -30.83 8.38 -67.80
CA THR A 131 -31.92 7.92 -68.69
C THR A 131 -33.05 8.93 -68.82
N LEU A 132 -33.30 9.78 -67.82
CA LEU A 132 -34.18 10.95 -67.94
C LEU A 132 -33.58 12.02 -68.86
N VAL A 133 -32.28 12.32 -68.74
CA VAL A 133 -31.57 13.25 -69.63
C VAL A 133 -31.67 12.81 -71.10
N LYS A 134 -31.46 11.52 -71.39
CA LYS A 134 -31.64 10.96 -72.75
C LYS A 134 -33.07 11.17 -73.27
N LYS A 135 -34.09 10.77 -72.48
CA LYS A 135 -35.50 10.95 -72.87
C LYS A 135 -35.92 12.40 -73.07
N ASN A 136 -35.34 13.35 -72.33
CA ASN A 136 -35.56 14.77 -72.56
C ASN A 136 -34.95 15.25 -73.89
N GLY A 137 -33.79 14.70 -74.28
CA GLY A 137 -33.22 14.90 -75.61
C GLY A 137 -34.09 14.33 -76.73
N ASP A 138 -34.60 13.10 -76.56
CA ASP A 138 -35.52 12.46 -77.51
C ASP A 138 -36.82 13.27 -77.68
N LEU A 139 -37.38 13.79 -76.58
CA LEU A 139 -38.56 14.66 -76.57
C LEU A 139 -38.29 16.01 -77.27
N ALA A 140 -37.12 16.60 -77.10
CA ALA A 140 -36.75 17.84 -77.79
C ALA A 140 -36.65 17.62 -79.31
N ALA A 141 -36.04 16.51 -79.75
CA ALA A 141 -35.97 16.14 -81.16
C ALA A 141 -37.37 15.88 -81.75
N ALA A 142 -38.26 15.18 -81.03
CA ALA A 142 -39.64 14.95 -81.46
C ALA A 142 -40.46 16.27 -81.56
N ALA A 143 -40.27 17.21 -80.63
CA ALA A 143 -40.92 18.51 -80.70
C ALA A 143 -40.44 19.35 -81.90
N ASP A 144 -39.21 19.17 -82.37
CA ASP A 144 -38.70 19.84 -83.58
C ASP A 144 -39.18 19.18 -84.89
N THR A 145 -39.39 17.86 -84.94
CA THR A 145 -40.03 17.23 -86.10
C THR A 145 -41.52 17.60 -86.20
N GLU A 146 -42.22 17.72 -85.06
CA GLU A 146 -43.61 18.22 -85.04
C GLU A 146 -43.73 19.65 -85.61
N LYS A 147 -42.78 20.54 -85.28
CA LYS A 147 -42.69 21.90 -85.84
C LYS A 147 -42.39 21.92 -87.34
N GLN A 148 -41.75 20.88 -87.89
CA GLN A 148 -41.52 20.75 -89.33
C GLN A 148 -42.81 20.32 -90.03
N LEU A 149 -43.45 19.24 -89.56
CA LEU A 149 -44.70 18.72 -90.14
C LEU A 149 -45.83 19.76 -90.15
N LYS A 150 -45.98 20.56 -89.09
CA LYS A 150 -46.96 21.67 -89.04
C LYS A 150 -46.80 22.67 -90.20
N LYS A 151 -45.55 23.03 -90.54
CA LYS A 151 -45.25 23.95 -91.66
C LYS A 151 -45.57 23.36 -93.04
N GLU A 152 -45.71 22.03 -93.15
CA GLU A 152 -46.10 21.38 -94.41
C GLU A 152 -47.63 21.34 -94.56
N VAL A 153 -48.37 21.09 -93.47
CA VAL A 153 -49.84 21.18 -93.45
C VAL A 153 -50.31 22.57 -93.89
N ASP A 154 -49.70 23.64 -93.37
CA ASP A 154 -50.02 25.03 -93.74
C ASP A 154 -49.84 25.30 -95.24
N ARG A 155 -48.80 24.72 -95.87
CA ARG A 155 -48.54 24.83 -97.32
C ARG A 155 -49.64 24.14 -98.13
N HIS A 156 -50.08 22.96 -97.73
CA HIS A 156 -51.12 22.22 -98.45
C HIS A 156 -52.49 22.91 -98.38
N GLN A 157 -52.87 23.47 -97.24
CA GLN A 157 -54.12 24.24 -97.11
C GLN A 157 -54.16 25.47 -98.04
N ALA A 158 -53.02 26.12 -98.29
CA ALA A 158 -52.90 27.25 -99.20
C ALA A 158 -53.03 26.88 -100.69
N ILE A 159 -52.90 25.59 -101.05
CA ILE A 159 -53.09 25.09 -102.42
C ILE A 159 -54.57 24.79 -102.67
N ILE A 160 -55.25 24.12 -101.74
CA ILE A 160 -56.67 23.70 -101.88
C ILE A 160 -57.57 24.91 -102.19
N ARG A 161 -57.43 26.00 -101.42
CA ARG A 161 -58.20 27.25 -101.57
C ARG A 161 -58.05 27.96 -102.93
N ARG A 162 -57.07 27.56 -103.77
CA ARG A 162 -56.90 28.09 -105.13
C ARG A 162 -57.65 27.28 -106.19
N LEU A 163 -57.98 26.02 -105.90
CA LEU A 163 -58.67 25.13 -106.83
C LEU A 163 -60.19 25.34 -106.75
N GLU A 164 -60.72 25.49 -105.53
CA GLU A 164 -62.15 25.68 -105.25
C GLU A 164 -62.73 26.88 -106.00
N LYS A 165 -62.01 28.01 -106.04
CA LYS A 165 -62.45 29.24 -106.70
C LYS A 165 -62.68 29.10 -108.21
N ASN A 166 -62.01 28.18 -108.89
CA ASN A 166 -62.07 28.06 -110.35
C ASN A 166 -63.34 27.33 -110.86
N VAL A 167 -64.24 26.91 -109.97
CA VAL A 167 -65.40 26.06 -110.30
C VAL A 167 -66.70 26.84 -110.48
N GLU A 168 -66.79 28.07 -109.97
CA GLU A 168 -68.07 28.80 -109.80
C GLU A 168 -68.55 29.59 -111.05
N GLU A 169 -67.77 29.69 -112.13
CA GLU A 169 -67.92 30.75 -113.16
C GLU A 169 -68.75 30.37 -114.44
N LEU A 170 -69.67 29.38 -114.45
CA LEU A 170 -70.01 28.64 -115.70
C LEU A 170 -71.50 28.28 -116.11
N GLN A 171 -72.62 28.96 -115.76
CA GLN A 171 -74.01 28.56 -116.20
C GLN A 171 -75.09 29.67 -116.51
N PRO A 172 -76.01 29.48 -117.52
CA PRO A 172 -77.23 30.33 -117.77
C PRO A 172 -78.56 29.61 -118.24
N GLU A 173 -79.72 30.34 -118.36
CA GLU A 173 -81.13 29.82 -118.61
C GLU A 173 -81.98 30.49 -119.76
N LYS A 174 -83.24 30.03 -120.06
CA LYS A 174 -84.22 30.54 -121.10
C LYS A 174 -85.74 30.23 -120.89
N ALA A 175 -86.68 30.84 -121.67
CA ALA A 175 -88.17 30.65 -121.65
C ALA A 175 -88.93 30.92 -123.01
N ASP A 176 -90.29 30.78 -123.10
CA ASP A 176 -91.14 30.60 -124.33
C ASP A 176 -92.56 31.30 -124.38
N ALA A 177 -93.31 31.34 -125.52
CA ALA A 177 -94.70 31.92 -125.67
C ALA A 177 -95.57 31.49 -126.93
N CYS A 178 -96.89 31.84 -126.99
CA CYS A 178 -97.94 31.38 -127.99
C CYS A 178 -99.00 32.48 -128.41
N LEU A 179 -99.96 32.23 -129.36
CA LEU A 179 -101.40 32.77 -129.45
C LEU A 179 -102.14 32.74 -130.84
N SER A 180 -103.51 32.64 -130.88
CA SER A 180 -104.48 33.53 -131.63
C SER A 180 -105.86 32.91 -132.09
N PRO A 181 -106.96 33.71 -132.32
CA PRO A 181 -108.35 33.21 -132.47
C PRO A 181 -109.17 33.74 -133.70
N ARG A 182 -110.42 33.25 -133.86
CA ARG A 182 -111.57 33.85 -134.60
C ARG A 182 -112.87 33.03 -134.38
N SER A 183 -114.11 33.53 -134.49
CA SER A 183 -114.66 34.90 -134.33
C SER A 183 -116.19 34.99 -134.53
N PHE A 184 -116.82 35.95 -133.84
CA PHE A 184 -117.96 36.80 -134.26
C PHE A 184 -119.36 36.18 -134.49
N HIS A 185 -119.55 34.97 -135.05
CA HIS A 185 -120.90 34.34 -135.02
C HIS A 185 -121.36 34.15 -133.55
N GLU A 186 -120.39 33.78 -132.73
CA GLU A 186 -120.24 34.08 -131.31
C GLU A 186 -121.01 35.27 -130.72
N SER A 187 -121.08 36.46 -131.35
CA SER A 187 -121.31 37.76 -130.68
C SER A 187 -122.56 37.91 -129.78
N GLN A 188 -123.60 37.11 -129.96
CA GLN A 188 -124.79 37.14 -129.07
C GLN A 188 -124.74 36.09 -127.95
N LEU A 189 -124.12 34.94 -128.23
CA LEU A 189 -123.70 33.96 -127.22
C LEU A 189 -122.61 34.57 -126.33
N ILE A 190 -121.73 35.38 -126.94
CA ILE A 190 -120.81 36.32 -126.30
C ILE A 190 -121.54 37.26 -125.37
N ARG A 191 -122.68 37.91 -125.67
CA ARG A 191 -123.33 38.78 -124.65
C ARG A 191 -123.71 38.07 -123.35
N LEU A 192 -124.29 36.86 -123.42
CA LEU A 192 -124.57 36.06 -122.20
C LEU A 192 -123.30 35.50 -121.57
N ARG A 193 -122.29 35.16 -122.39
CA ARG A 193 -120.94 34.82 -121.95
C ARG A 193 -120.18 36.04 -121.41
N ASP A 194 -120.56 37.27 -121.74
CA ASP A 194 -119.95 38.54 -121.31
C ASP A 194 -120.57 38.95 -119.99
N ASP A 195 -121.88 38.80 -119.81
CA ASP A 195 -122.53 38.92 -118.50
C ASP A 195 -121.96 37.86 -117.52
N ALA A 196 -121.74 36.63 -118.00
CA ALA A 196 -121.11 35.56 -117.24
C ALA A 196 -119.59 35.73 -117.05
N ILE A 197 -118.87 36.27 -118.04
CA ILE A 197 -117.47 36.68 -117.93
C ILE A 197 -117.39 37.82 -116.94
N GLU A 198 -118.25 38.83 -116.97
CA GLU A 198 -118.20 39.95 -116.04
C GLU A 198 -118.45 39.47 -114.61
N ALA A 199 -119.44 38.58 -114.40
CA ALA A 199 -119.63 37.90 -113.13
C ALA A 199 -118.37 37.11 -112.69
N LYS A 200 -117.76 36.34 -113.60
CA LYS A 200 -116.49 35.62 -113.34
C LYS A 200 -115.27 36.54 -113.24
N THR A 201 -115.29 37.75 -113.80
CA THR A 201 -114.23 38.75 -113.73
C THR A 201 -114.33 39.50 -112.41
N ARG A 202 -115.54 39.74 -111.89
CA ARG A 202 -115.74 40.19 -110.50
C ARG A 202 -115.28 39.12 -109.50
N GLU A 203 -115.59 37.84 -109.75
CA GLU A 203 -115.11 36.71 -108.93
C GLU A 203 -113.58 36.56 -108.99
N VAL A 204 -112.99 36.55 -110.20
CA VAL A 204 -111.54 36.52 -110.41
C VAL A 204 -110.87 37.77 -109.82
N TRP A 205 -111.47 38.96 -109.92
CA TRP A 205 -110.91 40.18 -109.32
C TRP A 205 -110.91 40.10 -107.78
N LEU A 206 -111.97 39.57 -107.16
CA LEU A 206 -111.99 39.29 -105.72
C LEU A 206 -110.95 38.24 -105.32
N LEU A 207 -110.81 37.15 -106.08
CA LEU A 207 -109.82 36.10 -105.84
C LEU A 207 -108.38 36.58 -106.10
N SER A 208 -108.16 37.46 -107.07
CA SER A 208 -106.88 38.11 -107.33
C SER A 208 -106.53 39.06 -106.19
N GLY A 209 -107.46 39.93 -105.76
CA GLY A 209 -107.26 40.80 -104.60
C GLY A 209 -106.98 40.02 -103.31
N GLN A 210 -107.61 38.86 -103.13
CA GLN A 210 -107.29 37.94 -102.03
C GLN A 210 -105.89 37.31 -102.19
N ASN A 211 -105.49 36.88 -103.39
CA ASN A 211 -104.15 36.35 -103.64
C ASN A 211 -103.06 37.41 -103.45
N ASP A 212 -103.27 38.65 -103.90
CA ASP A 212 -102.32 39.73 -103.73
C ASP A 212 -102.25 40.19 -102.25
N GLN A 213 -103.37 40.15 -101.52
CA GLN A 213 -103.37 40.35 -100.07
C GLN A 213 -102.64 39.21 -99.32
N LEU A 214 -102.75 37.95 -99.79
CA LEU A 214 -102.00 36.82 -99.24
C LEU A 214 -100.50 36.90 -99.57
N ARG A 215 -100.12 37.40 -100.76
CA ARG A 215 -98.72 37.69 -101.12
C ARG A 215 -98.12 38.75 -100.21
N VAL A 216 -98.80 39.89 -100.02
CA VAL A 216 -98.34 40.94 -99.08
C VAL A 216 -98.21 40.42 -97.63
N GLN A 217 -99.03 39.44 -97.24
CA GLN A 217 -98.88 38.75 -95.94
C GLN A 217 -97.70 37.77 -95.92
N LEU A 218 -97.42 37.08 -97.03
CA LEU A 218 -96.24 36.22 -97.19
C LEU A 218 -94.96 37.06 -97.14
N ASP A 219 -94.85 38.13 -97.94
CA ASP A 219 -93.72 39.06 -97.98
C ASP A 219 -93.43 39.63 -96.57
N ALA A 220 -94.47 39.97 -95.81
CA ALA A 220 -94.36 40.47 -94.44
C ALA A 220 -93.89 39.39 -93.44
N LEU A 221 -94.29 38.13 -93.62
CA LEU A 221 -93.82 37.01 -92.82
C LEU A 221 -92.38 36.64 -93.16
N GLU A 222 -92.00 36.67 -94.44
CA GLU A 222 -90.62 36.43 -94.90
C GLU A 222 -89.68 37.52 -94.37
N ALA A 223 -90.03 38.81 -94.49
CA ALA A 223 -89.27 39.91 -93.90
C ALA A 223 -89.14 39.81 -92.37
N ALA A 224 -90.19 39.35 -91.68
CA ALA A 224 -90.13 39.08 -90.24
C ALA A 224 -89.22 37.87 -89.90
N LEU A 225 -89.22 36.84 -90.73
CA LEU A 225 -88.40 35.64 -90.57
C LEU A 225 -86.91 35.94 -90.84
N GLU A 226 -86.58 36.70 -91.88
CA GLU A 226 -85.23 37.24 -92.08
C GLU A 226 -84.76 38.05 -90.86
N GLN A 227 -85.63 38.92 -90.32
CA GLN A 227 -85.29 39.75 -89.18
C GLN A 227 -85.08 38.92 -87.91
N LEU A 228 -85.82 37.82 -87.73
CA LEU A 228 -85.56 36.83 -86.69
C LEU A 228 -84.22 36.11 -86.89
N GLN A 229 -83.88 35.68 -88.12
CA GLN A 229 -82.58 35.07 -88.44
C GLN A 229 -81.41 36.03 -88.13
N ARG A 230 -81.50 37.29 -88.58
CA ARG A 230 -80.51 38.36 -88.27
C ARG A 230 -80.35 38.54 -86.76
N ASN A 231 -81.45 38.52 -86.00
CA ASN A 231 -81.44 38.61 -84.55
C ASN A 231 -80.81 37.39 -83.88
N VAL A 232 -81.11 36.16 -84.32
CA VAL A 232 -80.51 34.92 -83.81
C VAL A 232 -78.99 34.93 -84.01
N ILE A 233 -78.52 35.17 -85.24
CA ILE A 233 -77.09 35.23 -85.57
C ILE A 233 -76.37 36.30 -84.72
N SER A 234 -77.02 37.44 -84.47
CA SER A 234 -76.49 38.48 -83.58
C SER A 234 -76.34 38.00 -82.12
N LYS A 235 -77.34 37.28 -81.58
CA LYS A 235 -77.29 36.69 -80.24
C LYS A 235 -76.28 35.56 -80.10
N GLU A 236 -76.14 34.71 -81.11
CA GLU A 236 -75.12 33.65 -81.14
C GLU A 236 -73.71 34.25 -81.11
N ASN A 237 -73.45 35.29 -81.90
CA ASN A 237 -72.17 36.01 -81.87
C ASN A 237 -71.89 36.63 -80.50
N ASP A 238 -72.89 37.21 -79.83
CA ASP A 238 -72.75 37.74 -78.47
C ASP A 238 -72.56 36.63 -77.41
N LEU A 239 -73.16 35.46 -77.57
CA LEU A 239 -72.91 34.30 -76.71
C LEU A 239 -71.47 33.78 -76.88
N VAL A 240 -70.98 33.64 -78.12
CA VAL A 240 -69.58 33.25 -78.40
C VAL A 240 -68.58 34.28 -77.83
N ARG A 241 -68.88 35.59 -77.91
CA ARG A 241 -68.08 36.64 -77.26
C ARG A 241 -68.08 36.52 -75.73
N ARG A 242 -69.20 36.15 -75.12
CA ARG A 242 -69.33 35.93 -73.67
C ARG A 242 -68.59 34.68 -73.22
N GLN A 243 -68.72 33.57 -73.94
CA GLN A 243 -67.99 32.34 -73.65
C GLN A 243 -66.47 32.59 -73.67
N ARG A 244 -65.95 33.19 -74.75
CA ARG A 244 -64.53 33.62 -74.85
C ARG A 244 -64.07 34.60 -73.77
N LYS A 245 -64.98 35.21 -73.00
CA LYS A 245 -64.65 36.02 -71.82
C LYS A 245 -64.68 35.17 -70.53
N ILE A 246 -65.59 34.20 -70.43
CA ILE A 246 -65.64 33.21 -69.35
C ILE A 246 -64.37 32.37 -69.37
N ASP A 247 -64.02 31.75 -70.51
CA ASP A 247 -62.82 30.90 -70.66
C ASP A 247 -61.53 31.62 -70.20
N ARG A 248 -61.43 32.93 -70.48
CA ARG A 248 -60.29 33.78 -70.08
C ARG A 248 -60.28 34.11 -68.59
N LEU A 249 -61.44 34.25 -67.96
CA LEU A 249 -61.56 34.49 -66.52
C LEU A 249 -61.30 33.20 -65.74
N GLU A 250 -61.75 32.06 -66.25
CA GLU A 250 -61.46 30.74 -65.68
C GLU A 250 -59.96 30.45 -65.71
N ALA A 251 -59.30 30.59 -66.86
CA ALA A 251 -57.83 30.46 -66.96
C ALA A 251 -57.06 31.45 -66.06
N ALA A 252 -57.60 32.66 -65.84
CA ALA A 252 -57.01 33.62 -64.90
C ALA A 252 -57.22 33.21 -63.43
N ILE A 253 -58.37 32.62 -63.09
CA ILE A 253 -58.65 32.06 -61.76
C ILE A 253 -57.73 30.86 -61.48
N GLU A 254 -57.55 29.96 -62.44
CA GLU A 254 -56.61 28.83 -62.33
C GLU A 254 -55.16 29.32 -62.10
N ALA A 255 -54.69 30.29 -62.90
CA ALA A 255 -53.37 30.87 -62.74
C ALA A 255 -53.18 31.54 -61.36
N LEU A 256 -54.21 32.22 -60.84
CA LEU A 256 -54.20 32.81 -59.50
C LEU A 256 -54.24 31.75 -58.38
N GLN A 257 -54.98 30.65 -58.56
CA GLN A 257 -55.00 29.52 -57.62
C GLN A 257 -53.63 28.81 -57.55
N VAL A 258 -52.98 28.58 -58.69
CA VAL A 258 -51.62 28.03 -58.75
C VAL A 258 -50.61 29.00 -58.11
N SER A 259 -50.70 30.30 -58.41
CA SER A 259 -49.84 31.31 -57.78
C SER A 259 -50.02 31.36 -56.27
N ARG A 260 -51.27 31.29 -55.78
CA ARG A 260 -51.59 31.22 -54.35
C ARG A 260 -51.02 29.96 -53.69
N SER A 261 -51.20 28.77 -54.28
CA SER A 261 -50.68 27.52 -53.68
C SER A 261 -49.15 27.50 -53.63
N GLN A 262 -48.48 28.11 -54.62
CA GLN A 262 -47.02 28.33 -54.58
C GLN A 262 -46.61 29.33 -53.49
N ALA A 263 -47.39 30.39 -53.25
CA ALA A 263 -47.13 31.34 -52.17
C ALA A 263 -47.28 30.68 -50.78
N GLU A 264 -48.38 29.97 -50.54
CA GLU A 264 -48.59 29.20 -49.30
C GLU A 264 -47.51 28.11 -49.09
N GLY A 265 -46.97 27.54 -50.17
CA GLY A 265 -45.84 26.61 -50.12
C GLY A 265 -44.52 27.28 -49.72
N ARG A 266 -44.25 28.49 -50.24
CA ARG A 266 -43.07 29.29 -49.86
C ARG A 266 -43.15 29.79 -48.42
N GLU A 267 -44.34 30.18 -47.97
CA GLU A 267 -44.60 30.61 -46.59
C GLU A 267 -44.29 29.48 -45.60
N LYS A 268 -44.84 28.27 -45.82
CA LYS A 268 -44.54 27.08 -45.01
C LYS A 268 -43.06 26.69 -45.05
N ALA A 269 -42.39 26.82 -46.20
CA ALA A 269 -40.95 26.58 -46.30
C ALA A 269 -40.14 27.62 -45.48
N MET A 270 -40.59 28.88 -45.44
CA MET A 270 -40.00 29.93 -44.62
C MET A 270 -40.23 29.71 -43.13
N GLU A 271 -41.43 29.28 -42.70
CA GLU A 271 -41.71 28.89 -41.30
C GLU A 271 -40.85 27.71 -40.84
N ILE A 272 -40.64 26.72 -41.71
CA ILE A 272 -39.73 25.59 -41.42
C ILE A 272 -38.29 26.09 -41.31
N ALA A 273 -37.85 27.01 -42.18
CA ALA A 273 -36.50 27.58 -42.11
C ALA A 273 -36.29 28.46 -40.86
N THR A 274 -37.26 29.30 -40.47
CA THR A 274 -37.14 30.13 -39.25
C THR A 274 -37.13 29.27 -37.99
N THR A 275 -38.02 28.28 -37.89
CA THR A 275 -38.05 27.36 -36.73
C THR A 275 -36.88 26.36 -36.69
N GLN A 276 -36.16 26.16 -37.80
CA GLN A 276 -34.86 25.47 -37.81
C GLN A 276 -33.74 26.41 -37.34
N ASN A 277 -33.68 27.63 -37.86
CA ASN A 277 -32.68 28.64 -37.46
C ASN A 277 -32.78 28.99 -35.96
N GLU A 278 -34.00 29.09 -35.42
CA GLU A 278 -34.22 29.32 -33.98
C GLU A 278 -33.65 28.18 -33.12
N LYS A 279 -33.84 26.92 -33.53
CA LYS A 279 -33.27 25.75 -32.84
C LYS A 279 -31.75 25.69 -32.95
N LEU A 280 -31.18 26.10 -34.08
CA LEU A 280 -29.74 26.22 -34.25
C LEU A 280 -29.15 27.32 -33.34
N LEU A 281 -29.82 28.47 -33.22
CA LEU A 281 -29.46 29.52 -32.26
C LEU A 281 -29.52 29.01 -30.81
N GLN A 282 -30.60 28.37 -30.40
CA GLN A 282 -30.74 27.80 -29.05
C GLN A 282 -29.66 26.73 -28.76
N ALA A 283 -29.29 25.92 -29.76
CA ALA A 283 -28.20 24.94 -29.64
C ALA A 283 -26.81 25.60 -29.54
N LEU A 284 -26.56 26.67 -30.31
CA LEU A 284 -25.32 27.46 -30.24
C LEU A 284 -25.18 28.14 -28.87
N GLU A 285 -26.19 28.85 -28.38
CA GLU A 285 -26.14 29.47 -27.04
C GLU A 285 -25.91 28.42 -25.94
N ALA A 286 -26.51 27.24 -26.05
CA ALA A 286 -26.29 26.14 -25.11
C ALA A 286 -24.86 25.60 -25.18
N GLN A 287 -24.27 25.51 -26.38
CA GLN A 287 -22.87 25.14 -26.59
C GLN A 287 -21.91 26.21 -26.05
N GLU A 288 -22.20 27.50 -26.24
CA GLU A 288 -21.43 28.62 -25.71
C GLU A 288 -21.40 28.59 -24.18
N ARG A 289 -22.57 28.54 -23.52
CA ARG A 289 -22.70 28.42 -22.05
C ARG A 289 -21.96 27.19 -21.50
N ASN A 290 -22.04 26.05 -22.20
CA ASN A 290 -21.27 24.86 -21.84
C ASN A 290 -19.75 25.08 -22.00
N SER A 291 -19.30 25.80 -23.04
CA SER A 291 -17.88 26.12 -23.24
C SER A 291 -17.35 27.08 -22.16
N GLU A 292 -18.15 28.03 -21.71
CA GLU A 292 -17.82 28.95 -20.61
C GLU A 292 -17.75 28.19 -19.27
N GLY A 293 -18.71 27.32 -19.00
CA GLY A 293 -18.69 26.44 -17.83
C GLY A 293 -17.50 25.47 -17.81
N LEU A 294 -17.00 25.04 -18.97
CA LEU A 294 -15.78 24.25 -19.08
C LEU A 294 -14.51 25.10 -18.90
N LYS A 295 -14.46 26.34 -19.43
CA LYS A 295 -13.35 27.28 -19.21
C LYS A 295 -13.20 27.62 -17.72
N ALA A 296 -14.29 27.99 -17.05
CA ALA A 296 -14.25 28.30 -15.61
C ALA A 296 -13.73 27.12 -14.77
N ARG A 297 -14.17 25.89 -15.07
CA ARG A 297 -13.67 24.66 -14.43
C ARG A 297 -12.19 24.39 -14.76
N LEU A 298 -11.72 24.73 -15.95
CA LEU A 298 -10.31 24.62 -16.31
C LEU A 298 -9.48 25.60 -15.49
N ASP A 299 -9.89 26.87 -15.41
CA ASP A 299 -9.19 27.90 -14.63
C ASP A 299 -9.10 27.51 -13.14
N ASP A 300 -10.17 26.97 -12.55
CA ASP A 300 -10.16 26.49 -11.17
C ASP A 300 -9.19 25.32 -10.97
N ARG A 301 -9.14 24.36 -11.90
CA ARG A 301 -8.15 23.26 -11.84
C ARG A 301 -6.72 23.74 -12.08
N VAL A 302 -6.50 24.78 -12.89
CA VAL A 302 -5.19 25.42 -13.04
C VAL A 302 -4.75 26.05 -11.72
N ARG A 303 -5.63 26.82 -11.05
CA ARG A 303 -5.37 27.40 -9.72
C ARG A 303 -5.06 26.34 -8.66
N GLU A 304 -5.82 25.24 -8.62
CA GLU A 304 -5.51 24.10 -7.74
C GLU A 304 -4.13 23.50 -8.04
N CYS A 305 -3.78 23.29 -9.32
CA CYS A 305 -2.46 22.79 -9.70
C CYS A 305 -1.33 23.75 -9.32
N GLU A 306 -1.52 25.06 -9.43
CA GLU A 306 -0.55 26.07 -9.01
C GLU A 306 -0.38 26.11 -7.49
N GLN A 307 -1.47 26.01 -6.72
CA GLN A 307 -1.41 25.90 -5.26
C GLN A 307 -0.69 24.62 -4.80
N LEU A 308 -1.01 23.47 -5.43
CA LEU A 308 -0.34 22.19 -5.14
C LEU A 308 1.14 22.23 -5.51
N ARG A 309 1.51 22.86 -6.64
CA ARG A 309 2.91 23.08 -7.02
C ARG A 309 3.64 23.96 -6.01
N SER A 310 3.05 25.07 -5.57
CA SER A 310 3.65 25.98 -4.58
C SER A 310 3.87 25.27 -3.25
N SER A 311 2.84 24.59 -2.72
CA SER A 311 2.93 23.76 -1.52
C SER A 311 4.02 22.69 -1.62
N HIS A 312 4.12 22.01 -2.76
CA HIS A 312 5.16 21.00 -3.00
C HIS A 312 6.59 21.60 -3.00
N HIS A 313 6.79 22.80 -3.57
CA HIS A 313 8.08 23.50 -3.49
C HIS A 313 8.42 23.94 -2.06
N GLU A 314 7.44 24.42 -1.29
CA GLU A 314 7.63 24.71 0.14
C GLU A 314 7.99 23.45 0.95
N HIS A 315 7.35 22.31 0.67
CA HIS A 315 7.68 21.05 1.33
C HIS A 315 9.10 20.55 0.99
N ILE A 316 9.55 20.71 -0.27
CA ILE A 316 10.94 20.42 -0.65
C ILE A 316 11.92 21.36 0.06
N ALA A 317 11.64 22.67 0.10
CA ALA A 317 12.50 23.64 0.77
C ALA A 317 12.67 23.32 2.27
N ARG A 318 11.57 23.05 2.98
CA ARG A 318 11.58 22.65 4.39
C ARG A 318 12.27 21.30 4.61
N SER A 319 12.16 20.34 3.68
CA SER A 319 12.92 19.07 3.76
C SER A 319 14.42 19.32 3.69
N ALA A 320 14.87 20.13 2.73
CA ALA A 320 16.29 20.48 2.59
C ALA A 320 16.83 21.26 3.81
N GLU A 321 16.02 22.15 4.40
CA GLU A 321 16.35 22.83 5.66
C GLU A 321 16.54 21.83 6.82
N TYR A 322 15.61 20.87 6.99
CA TYR A 322 15.74 19.83 8.01
C TYR A 322 16.91 18.87 7.76
N GLU A 323 17.21 18.51 6.50
CA GLU A 323 18.39 17.71 6.14
C GLU A 323 19.68 18.43 6.51
N VAL A 324 19.78 19.74 6.25
CA VAL A 324 20.93 20.58 6.65
C VAL A 324 21.04 20.68 8.18
N GLU A 325 19.92 20.83 8.90
CA GLU A 325 19.91 20.81 10.37
C GLU A 325 20.39 19.46 10.92
N VAL A 326 19.92 18.34 10.38
CA VAL A 326 20.33 16.98 10.79
C VAL A 326 21.82 16.79 10.52
N LEU A 327 22.32 17.15 9.34
CA LEU A 327 23.75 17.09 9.01
C LEU A 327 24.60 17.97 9.96
N HIS A 328 24.10 19.14 10.36
CA HIS A 328 24.78 19.99 11.35
C HIS A 328 24.81 19.33 12.74
N ARG A 329 23.68 18.79 13.20
CA ARG A 329 23.57 18.10 14.50
C ARG A 329 24.46 16.86 14.55
N THR A 330 24.50 16.05 13.48
CA THR A 330 25.38 14.88 13.36
C THR A 330 26.86 15.29 13.41
N ARG A 331 27.28 16.31 12.64
CA ARG A 331 28.65 16.86 12.72
C ARG A 331 29.01 17.43 14.09
N GLN A 332 28.03 17.95 14.84
CA GLN A 332 28.25 18.39 16.22
C GLN A 332 28.38 17.20 17.17
N ALA A 333 27.65 16.11 16.95
CA ALA A 333 27.77 14.87 17.71
C ALA A 333 29.12 14.17 17.45
N GLU A 334 29.58 14.07 16.20
CA GLU A 334 30.90 13.55 15.81
C GLU A 334 32.05 14.30 16.49
N LYS A 335 31.95 15.64 16.55
CA LYS A 335 32.92 16.49 17.27
C LYS A 335 32.88 16.29 18.79
N LYS A 336 31.73 15.96 19.37
CA LYS A 336 31.60 15.63 20.80
C LYS A 336 32.14 14.23 21.10
N ALA A 337 31.86 13.26 20.24
CA ALA A 337 32.38 11.90 20.36
C ALA A 337 33.91 11.86 20.29
N SER A 338 34.51 12.45 19.24
CA SER A 338 35.97 12.49 19.11
C SER A 338 36.67 13.28 20.24
N ALA A 339 36.03 14.29 20.82
CA ALA A 339 36.51 14.95 22.04
C ALA A 339 36.43 14.05 23.28
N VAL A 340 35.36 13.25 23.43
CA VAL A 340 35.23 12.25 24.51
C VAL A 340 36.27 11.14 24.34
N ASP A 341 36.51 10.64 23.13
CA ASP A 341 37.51 9.61 22.86
C ASP A 341 38.93 10.09 23.19
N ALA A 342 39.26 11.34 22.81
CA ALA A 342 40.53 11.96 23.16
C ALA A 342 40.72 12.13 24.68
N LEU A 343 39.65 12.45 25.42
CA LEU A 343 39.67 12.51 26.88
C LEU A 343 39.80 11.11 27.52
N GLN A 344 39.09 10.10 27.01
CA GLN A 344 39.24 8.71 27.46
C GLN A 344 40.68 8.22 27.25
N GLU A 345 41.29 8.52 26.11
CA GLU A 345 42.68 8.19 25.84
C GLU A 345 43.66 8.91 26.77
N LYS A 346 43.41 10.19 27.08
CA LYS A 346 44.21 10.93 28.09
C LYS A 346 44.11 10.25 29.46
N THR A 347 42.90 9.93 29.94
CA THR A 347 42.70 9.25 31.22
C THR A 347 43.25 7.81 31.24
N ARG A 348 43.24 7.08 30.12
CA ARG A 348 43.90 5.77 30.01
C ARG A 348 45.42 5.89 30.17
N ARG A 349 46.04 6.93 29.59
CA ARG A 349 47.49 7.19 29.72
C ARG A 349 47.85 7.61 31.14
N GLU A 350 47.07 8.50 31.75
CA GLU A 350 47.24 8.91 33.15
C GLU A 350 47.11 7.72 34.11
N ARG A 351 46.15 6.82 33.89
CA ARG A 351 46.03 5.57 34.67
C ARG A 351 47.22 4.63 34.50
N LYS A 352 47.77 4.50 33.28
CA LYS A 352 48.98 3.70 33.04
C LYS A 352 50.20 4.28 33.76
N LEU A 353 50.44 5.59 33.64
CA LEU A 353 51.53 6.27 34.34
C LEU A 353 51.44 6.09 35.85
N LEU A 354 50.25 6.29 36.45
CA LEU A 354 50.03 6.06 37.88
C LEU A 354 50.22 4.59 38.29
N GLN A 355 49.91 3.63 37.41
CA GLN A 355 50.14 2.21 37.65
C GLN A 355 51.63 1.84 37.56
N GLU A 356 52.36 2.43 36.60
CA GLU A 356 53.81 2.30 36.43
C GLU A 356 54.54 2.91 37.65
N GLU A 357 54.20 4.14 38.04
CA GLU A 357 54.66 4.80 39.27
C GLU A 357 54.40 3.94 40.52
N LEU A 358 53.16 3.48 40.72
CA LEU A 358 52.81 2.61 41.85
C LEU A 358 53.63 1.31 41.86
N SER A 359 53.84 0.68 40.70
CA SER A 359 54.64 -0.55 40.60
C SER A 359 56.12 -0.33 40.93
N SER A 360 56.71 0.79 40.48
CA SER A 360 58.09 1.17 40.82
C SER A 360 58.25 1.53 42.31
N SER A 361 57.24 2.16 42.90
CA SER A 361 57.19 2.46 44.34
C SER A 361 57.12 1.17 45.17
N HIS A 362 56.27 0.21 44.80
CA HIS A 362 56.24 -1.11 45.43
C HIS A 362 57.57 -1.85 45.32
N LEU A 363 58.23 -1.84 44.16
CA LEU A 363 59.55 -2.45 43.98
C LEU A 363 60.61 -1.79 44.87
N ASN A 364 60.62 -0.45 44.95
CA ASN A 364 61.53 0.29 45.84
C ASN A 364 61.30 -0.06 47.31
N TYR A 365 60.06 -0.06 47.79
CA TYR A 365 59.75 -0.47 49.17
C TYR A 365 60.09 -1.95 49.44
N GLN A 366 59.93 -2.85 48.46
CA GLN A 366 60.36 -4.23 48.61
C GLN A 366 61.90 -4.32 48.77
N MET A 367 62.68 -3.63 47.94
CA MET A 367 64.14 -3.57 48.08
C MET A 367 64.58 -2.96 49.42
N GLU A 368 63.87 -1.94 49.93
CA GLU A 368 64.12 -1.37 51.26
C GLU A 368 63.82 -2.36 52.39
N ILE A 369 62.73 -3.12 52.29
CA ILE A 369 62.38 -4.18 53.24
C ILE A 369 63.43 -5.30 53.22
N GLU A 370 63.82 -5.79 52.04
CA GLU A 370 64.86 -6.81 51.87
C GLU A 370 66.21 -6.34 52.43
N LYS A 371 66.59 -5.07 52.19
CA LYS A 371 67.78 -4.45 52.79
C LYS A 371 67.69 -4.41 54.32
N LEU A 372 66.57 -3.96 54.89
CA LEU A 372 66.38 -3.88 56.35
C LEU A 372 66.37 -5.27 57.00
N GLN A 373 65.81 -6.28 56.34
CA GLN A 373 65.90 -7.68 56.76
C GLN A 373 67.35 -8.19 56.73
N GLY A 374 68.10 -7.87 55.66
CA GLY A 374 69.53 -8.18 55.57
C GLY A 374 70.36 -7.52 56.67
N GLU A 375 70.12 -6.25 56.95
CA GLU A 375 70.74 -5.55 58.09
C GLU A 375 70.38 -6.19 59.43
N LEU A 376 69.12 -6.61 59.63
CA LEU A 376 68.67 -7.27 60.86
C LEU A 376 69.32 -8.64 61.04
N VAL A 377 69.45 -9.44 59.97
CA VAL A 377 70.19 -10.72 59.98
C VAL A 377 71.66 -10.48 60.30
N MET A 378 72.31 -9.48 59.71
CA MET A 378 73.70 -9.13 60.01
C MET A 378 73.89 -8.67 61.47
N ARG A 379 72.97 -7.88 62.02
CA ARG A 379 72.98 -7.49 63.44
C ARG A 379 72.79 -8.70 64.37
N ARG A 380 71.87 -9.61 64.05
CA ARG A 380 71.60 -10.85 64.80
C ARG A 380 72.81 -11.80 64.78
N ASN A 381 73.42 -12.00 63.61
CA ASN A 381 74.65 -12.78 63.47
C ASN A 381 75.79 -12.15 64.27
N LYS A 382 75.90 -10.81 64.28
CA LYS A 382 76.91 -10.11 65.06
C LYS A 382 76.68 -10.22 66.57
N GLN A 383 75.44 -10.25 67.02
CA GLN A 383 75.10 -10.55 68.41
C GLN A 383 75.55 -11.97 68.79
N TYR A 384 75.28 -12.98 67.95
CA TYR A 384 75.74 -14.35 68.19
C TYR A 384 77.28 -14.48 68.22
N GLU A 385 78.02 -13.81 67.32
CA GLU A 385 79.48 -13.73 67.41
C GLU A 385 79.96 -13.18 68.77
N LEU A 386 79.29 -12.13 69.28
CA LEU A 386 79.68 -11.47 70.53
C LEU A 386 79.33 -12.34 71.75
N THR A 387 78.20 -13.02 71.74
CA THR A 387 77.84 -14.00 72.78
C THR A 387 78.84 -15.16 72.83
N LEU A 388 79.23 -15.71 71.67
CA LEU A 388 80.20 -16.81 71.63
C LEU A 388 81.60 -16.37 72.11
N LYS A 389 82.05 -15.16 71.75
CA LYS A 389 83.28 -14.57 72.28
C LYS A 389 83.23 -14.28 73.78
N LEU A 390 82.06 -13.92 74.30
CA LEU A 390 81.84 -13.73 75.74
C LEU A 390 81.95 -15.08 76.48
N GLN A 391 81.34 -16.15 75.94
CA GLN A 391 81.49 -17.52 76.45
C GLN A 391 82.94 -18.03 76.40
N GLU A 392 83.70 -17.72 75.34
CA GLU A 392 85.15 -18.01 75.31
C GLU A 392 85.93 -17.30 76.42
N VAL A 393 85.55 -16.07 76.77
CA VAL A 393 86.22 -15.28 77.83
C VAL A 393 85.81 -15.79 79.21
N GLU A 394 84.53 -16.16 79.41
CA GLU A 394 84.05 -16.81 80.63
C GLU A 394 84.76 -18.15 80.86
N ALA A 395 84.89 -18.99 79.83
CA ALA A 395 85.63 -20.26 79.92
C ALA A 395 87.11 -20.03 80.30
N ARG A 396 87.80 -19.06 79.66
CA ARG A 396 89.18 -18.70 80.02
C ARG A 396 89.30 -18.12 81.44
N LEU A 397 88.26 -17.43 81.93
CA LEU A 397 88.21 -16.94 83.30
C LEU A 397 88.07 -18.09 84.30
N HIS A 398 87.20 -19.06 84.03
CA HIS A 398 87.10 -20.29 84.83
C HIS A 398 88.43 -21.04 84.87
N GLU A 399 89.05 -21.33 83.72
CA GLU A 399 90.38 -21.97 83.71
C GLU A 399 91.44 -21.16 84.49
N ALA A 400 91.34 -19.82 84.54
CA ALA A 400 92.26 -18.97 85.28
C ALA A 400 91.98 -18.99 86.80
N VAL A 401 90.72 -19.17 87.21
CA VAL A 401 90.32 -19.41 88.61
C VAL A 401 90.80 -20.79 89.05
N ASP A 402 90.55 -21.85 88.27
CA ASP A 402 91.01 -23.22 88.55
C ASP A 402 92.54 -23.26 88.73
N ARG A 403 93.29 -22.58 87.83
CA ARG A 403 94.76 -22.45 87.93
C ARG A 403 95.19 -21.67 89.18
N ARG A 404 94.42 -20.66 89.62
CA ARG A 404 94.70 -19.90 90.84
C ARG A 404 94.49 -20.78 92.08
N GLU A 405 93.41 -21.53 92.12
CA GLU A 405 93.05 -22.40 93.25
C GLU A 405 94.05 -23.56 93.38
N ILE A 406 94.45 -24.19 92.26
CA ILE A 406 95.54 -25.18 92.23
C ILE A 406 96.88 -24.56 92.70
N ALA A 407 97.16 -23.29 92.37
CA ALA A 407 98.38 -22.61 92.84
C ALA A 407 98.31 -22.24 94.34
N GLU A 408 97.13 -21.89 94.85
CA GLU A 408 96.86 -21.66 96.27
C GLU A 408 97.00 -22.97 97.08
N GLU A 409 96.46 -24.09 96.58
CA GLU A 409 96.67 -25.43 97.15
C GLU A 409 98.14 -25.82 97.18
N GLN A 410 98.87 -25.62 96.08
CA GLN A 410 100.32 -25.89 96.01
C GLN A 410 101.12 -25.00 96.97
N LEU A 411 100.74 -23.74 97.11
CA LEU A 411 101.36 -22.81 98.07
C LEU A 411 101.11 -23.28 99.51
N MET A 412 99.88 -23.68 99.85
CA MET A 412 99.54 -24.22 101.17
C MET A 412 100.29 -25.53 101.46
N ALA A 413 100.36 -26.45 100.49
CA ALA A 413 101.13 -27.69 100.62
C ALA A 413 102.64 -27.42 100.81
N ALA A 414 103.19 -26.43 100.11
CA ALA A 414 104.58 -25.99 100.30
C ALA A 414 104.81 -25.34 101.67
N GLN A 415 103.86 -24.53 102.18
CA GLN A 415 103.93 -23.95 103.53
C GLN A 415 103.86 -25.02 104.61
N CYS A 416 102.95 -25.99 104.52
CA CYS A 416 102.89 -27.12 105.45
C CYS A 416 104.21 -27.90 105.46
N ARG A 417 104.75 -28.23 104.27
CA ARG A 417 106.05 -28.91 104.15
C ARG A 417 107.23 -28.09 104.67
N MET A 418 107.16 -26.76 104.57
CA MET A 418 108.15 -25.86 105.16
C MET A 418 108.07 -25.89 106.70
N GLN A 419 106.86 -25.84 107.28
CA GLN A 419 106.66 -25.98 108.72
C GLN A 419 107.10 -27.36 109.25
N GLU A 420 106.89 -28.44 108.49
CA GLU A 420 107.43 -29.76 108.81
C GLU A 420 108.96 -29.77 108.83
N LEU A 421 109.61 -29.15 107.82
CA LEU A 421 111.06 -29.02 107.76
C LEU A 421 111.62 -28.10 108.87
N GLU A 422 110.91 -27.03 109.24
CA GLU A 422 111.24 -26.16 110.38
C GLU A 422 111.11 -26.92 111.71
N ARG A 423 110.09 -27.76 111.88
CA ARG A 423 109.96 -28.64 113.05
C ARG A 423 111.11 -29.65 113.11
N VAL A 424 111.41 -30.34 112.01
CA VAL A 424 112.55 -31.27 111.92
C VAL A 424 113.88 -30.56 112.17
N LEU A 425 114.03 -29.30 111.74
CA LEU A 425 115.19 -28.47 112.06
C LEU A 425 115.25 -28.18 113.57
N GLN A 426 114.15 -27.76 114.21
CA GLN A 426 114.08 -27.54 115.66
C GLN A 426 114.36 -28.82 116.45
N ASP A 427 113.80 -29.96 116.05
CA ASP A 427 114.06 -31.27 116.62
C ASP A 427 115.55 -31.63 116.50
N SER A 428 116.15 -31.43 115.32
CA SER A 428 117.58 -31.66 115.09
C SER A 428 118.49 -30.73 115.91
N LEU A 429 118.06 -29.48 116.16
CA LEU A 429 118.75 -28.53 117.04
C LEU A 429 118.58 -28.90 118.52
N GLY A 430 117.45 -29.52 118.89
CA GLY A 430 117.21 -30.12 120.20
C GLY A 430 118.14 -31.32 120.44
N CYS A 431 118.18 -32.27 119.50
CA CYS A 431 119.12 -33.39 119.52
C CYS A 431 120.57 -32.93 119.51
N LYS A 432 120.91 -31.89 118.72
CA LYS A 432 122.25 -31.27 118.75
C LYS A 432 122.58 -30.72 120.14
N LYS A 433 121.68 -29.98 120.79
CA LYS A 433 121.90 -29.47 122.15
C LYS A 433 122.08 -30.60 123.18
N GLN A 434 121.29 -31.67 123.08
CA GLN A 434 121.45 -32.86 123.93
C GLN A 434 122.81 -33.54 123.71
N LEU A 435 123.24 -33.68 122.45
CA LEU A 435 124.56 -34.18 122.10
C LEU A 435 125.68 -33.25 122.61
N GLU A 436 125.53 -31.93 122.49
CA GLU A 436 126.50 -30.95 123.01
C GLU A 436 126.61 -31.01 124.55
N THR A 437 125.51 -31.24 125.28
CA THR A 437 125.56 -31.49 126.74
C THR A 437 126.19 -32.84 127.11
N ASN A 438 126.01 -33.88 126.30
CA ASN A 438 126.67 -35.17 126.51
C ASN A 438 128.16 -35.14 126.14
N LEU A 439 128.52 -34.31 125.16
CA LEU A 439 129.90 -34.13 124.69
C LEU A 439 130.71 -33.18 125.59
N SER A 440 130.04 -32.34 126.39
CA SER A 440 130.68 -31.57 127.46
C SER A 440 130.95 -32.42 128.72
N SER A 441 130.09 -33.39 129.05
CA SER A 441 130.29 -34.30 130.19
C SER A 441 131.28 -35.44 129.92
N GLN A 442 131.50 -35.82 128.65
CA GLN A 442 132.53 -36.81 128.26
C GLN A 442 133.94 -36.23 128.01
N LYS A 443 134.13 -34.90 128.11
CA LYS A 443 135.42 -34.25 127.76
C LYS A 443 136.44 -34.12 128.89
N THR A 444 136.18 -34.67 130.07
CA THR A 444 137.09 -34.65 131.23
C THR A 444 137.72 -36.01 131.55
N SER A 445 137.45 -37.04 130.76
CA SER A 445 138.10 -38.34 130.87
C SER A 445 138.70 -38.80 129.53
N PHE A 446 139.79 -39.55 129.62
CA PHE A 446 140.55 -40.15 128.51
C PHE A 446 141.25 -39.18 127.54
N SER A 447 142.39 -38.69 128.03
CA SER A 447 143.64 -38.85 127.27
C SER A 447 143.83 -40.33 126.91
N GLY A 448 143.85 -40.66 125.61
CA GLY A 448 144.16 -42.00 125.09
C GLY A 448 143.69 -42.16 123.64
N ASP A 449 144.65 -42.39 122.74
CA ASP A 449 144.54 -43.00 121.40
C ASP A 449 143.36 -42.52 120.51
N PHE A 450 143.51 -41.55 119.60
CA PHE A 450 144.43 -41.51 118.44
C PHE A 450 144.29 -42.70 117.47
N GLU A 451 143.78 -42.39 116.27
CA GLU A 451 143.75 -43.20 115.04
C GLU A 451 143.20 -44.65 115.06
N ARG A 452 142.11 -44.86 114.32
CA ARG A 452 142.19 -45.60 113.04
C ARG A 452 140.96 -45.45 112.12
N GLN A 453 141.26 -45.18 110.85
CA GLN A 453 140.60 -45.68 109.62
C GLN A 453 139.06 -45.52 109.51
N SER A 454 138.50 -44.74 108.57
CA SER A 454 138.85 -44.49 107.15
C SER A 454 138.76 -45.72 106.24
N ARG A 455 137.51 -46.03 105.84
CA ARG A 455 137.02 -46.90 104.73
C ARG A 455 135.47 -46.91 104.82
N LEU A 456 134.64 -46.98 103.76
CA LEU A 456 134.76 -47.32 102.33
C LEU A 456 133.89 -46.41 101.43
N LEU A 457 133.98 -46.56 100.09
CA LEU A 457 133.17 -45.87 99.07
C LEU A 457 132.96 -46.75 97.80
N ALA A 458 131.95 -46.36 96.98
CA ALA A 458 131.73 -46.63 95.54
C ALA A 458 130.93 -47.89 95.04
N GLY A 459 130.22 -47.68 93.91
CA GLY A 459 129.29 -48.61 93.20
C GLY A 459 127.90 -47.98 92.94
N ALA A 460 127.32 -47.74 91.74
CA ALA A 460 127.58 -48.02 90.30
C ALA A 460 127.13 -49.41 89.75
N ARG A 461 126.42 -49.54 88.59
CA ARG A 461 125.65 -48.60 87.72
C ARG A 461 124.84 -49.36 86.61
N ASN A 462 124.01 -48.65 85.82
CA ASN A 462 123.40 -49.03 84.51
C ASN A 462 122.34 -50.17 84.55
N GLU A 463 121.54 -50.53 83.52
CA GLU A 463 121.22 -50.10 82.12
C GLU A 463 119.73 -50.53 81.83
N ILE A 464 118.87 -50.03 80.93
CA ILE A 464 118.90 -49.20 79.69
C ILE A 464 119.17 -49.98 78.37
N VAL A 465 118.15 -50.59 77.72
CA VAL A 465 118.23 -51.06 76.30
C VAL A 465 116.90 -51.39 75.56
N ALA A 466 115.79 -51.68 76.24
CA ALA A 466 114.84 -52.72 75.76
C ALA A 466 113.62 -52.34 74.89
N LEU A 467 113.40 -51.08 74.45
CA LEU A 467 112.16 -50.69 73.74
C LEU A 467 112.40 -49.97 72.39
N GLN A 468 112.63 -50.76 71.34
CA GLN A 468 112.82 -50.26 69.98
C GLN A 468 112.07 -51.15 68.94
N LYS A 469 110.83 -51.54 69.24
CA LYS A 469 110.11 -52.59 68.50
C LYS A 469 108.59 -52.37 68.34
N GLN A 470 108.19 -51.22 67.79
CA GLN A 470 106.81 -50.95 67.35
C GLN A 470 106.81 -50.19 66.02
N LEU A 471 107.08 -50.89 64.91
CA LEU A 471 107.13 -50.32 63.56
C LEU A 471 106.50 -51.24 62.48
N GLU A 472 105.62 -52.15 62.90
CA GLU A 472 104.97 -53.16 62.04
C GLU A 472 103.44 -52.93 62.04
N GLY A 473 102.99 -51.86 61.37
CA GLY A 473 101.57 -51.45 61.40
C GLY A 473 101.07 -50.67 60.18
N MET A 474 101.76 -50.75 59.03
CA MET A 474 101.51 -49.86 57.89
C MET A 474 100.95 -50.54 56.62
N GLU A 475 100.81 -51.87 56.59
CA GLU A 475 100.56 -52.61 55.34
C GLU A 475 99.07 -52.77 54.97
N GLU A 476 98.12 -52.72 55.91
CA GLU A 476 96.68 -52.94 55.62
C GLU A 476 96.01 -51.79 54.82
N GLY A 477 96.68 -50.65 54.63
CA GLY A 477 96.08 -49.42 54.11
C GLY A 477 95.83 -49.37 52.59
N MET A 478 96.49 -50.22 51.80
CA MET A 478 96.56 -50.06 50.33
C MET A 478 95.47 -50.82 49.56
N ALA A 479 95.05 -52.00 50.03
CA ALA A 479 94.11 -52.85 49.29
C ALA A 479 92.70 -52.26 49.10
N LYS A 480 92.26 -51.37 50.01
CA LYS A 480 90.89 -50.84 50.04
C LYS A 480 90.59 -49.73 49.02
N ARG A 481 91.59 -49.13 48.38
CA ARG A 481 91.39 -47.98 47.46
C ARG A 481 91.00 -48.41 46.03
N LEU A 482 91.69 -49.42 45.49
CA LEU A 482 91.57 -49.85 44.09
C LEU A 482 90.22 -50.51 43.74
N ALA A 483 89.48 -51.00 44.75
CA ALA A 483 88.14 -51.54 44.58
C ALA A 483 87.06 -50.44 44.41
N VAL A 484 87.26 -49.27 45.03
CA VAL A 484 86.29 -48.17 45.05
C VAL A 484 86.24 -47.46 43.69
N GLU A 485 87.40 -47.17 43.10
CA GLU A 485 87.49 -46.42 41.82
C GLU A 485 86.76 -47.13 40.67
N LYS A 486 86.91 -48.45 40.53
CA LYS A 486 86.17 -49.24 39.52
C LYS A 486 84.66 -49.24 39.74
N GLN A 487 84.18 -49.08 40.97
CA GLN A 487 82.76 -49.00 41.27
C GLN A 487 82.15 -47.62 40.94
N HIS A 488 82.98 -46.57 40.89
CA HIS A 488 82.56 -45.24 40.43
C HIS A 488 82.52 -45.13 38.90
N GLU A 489 83.47 -45.74 38.17
CA GLU A 489 83.44 -45.73 36.68
C GLU A 489 82.16 -46.36 36.10
N LEU A 490 81.70 -47.48 36.67
CA LEU A 490 80.48 -48.16 36.21
C LEU A 490 79.24 -47.28 36.42
N LYS A 491 79.07 -46.73 37.63
CA LYS A 491 77.98 -45.80 37.97
C LYS A 491 77.98 -44.55 37.08
N TYR A 492 79.14 -44.05 36.67
CA TYR A 492 79.26 -42.92 35.76
C TYR A 492 78.79 -43.26 34.33
N ARG A 493 79.00 -44.50 33.87
CA ARG A 493 78.48 -44.96 32.56
C ARG A 493 76.97 -45.20 32.59
N GLU A 494 76.45 -45.80 33.66
CA GLU A 494 75.01 -46.02 33.87
C GLU A 494 74.24 -44.69 33.95
N THR A 495 74.69 -43.74 34.76
CA THR A 495 74.06 -42.42 34.87
C THR A 495 74.11 -41.64 33.56
N LYS A 496 75.19 -41.73 32.77
CA LYS A 496 75.27 -41.11 31.44
C LYS A 496 74.31 -41.73 30.42
N GLN A 497 74.06 -43.04 30.49
CA GLN A 497 73.06 -43.71 29.64
C GLN A 497 71.63 -43.32 30.05
N LEU A 498 71.34 -43.25 31.35
CA LEU A 498 70.04 -42.80 31.88
C LEU A 498 69.74 -41.34 31.47
N LEU A 499 70.72 -40.44 31.59
CA LEU A 499 70.57 -39.04 31.15
C LEU A 499 70.28 -38.95 29.65
N SER A 500 71.00 -39.69 28.80
CA SER A 500 70.76 -39.69 27.35
C SER A 500 69.38 -40.25 26.97
N ALA A 501 68.90 -41.28 27.68
CA ALA A 501 67.54 -41.79 27.50
C ALA A 501 66.46 -40.80 27.97
N GLN A 502 66.72 -40.09 29.07
CA GLN A 502 65.83 -39.05 29.59
C GLN A 502 65.78 -37.83 28.64
N GLU A 503 66.91 -37.40 28.08
CA GLU A 503 66.98 -36.34 27.07
C GLU A 503 66.14 -36.70 25.83
N ALA A 504 66.31 -37.91 25.29
CA ALA A 504 65.52 -38.41 24.16
C ALA A 504 64.01 -38.43 24.47
N LEU A 505 63.61 -38.90 25.66
CA LEU A 505 62.21 -38.91 26.09
C LEU A 505 61.65 -37.48 26.21
N THR A 506 62.42 -36.51 26.71
CA THR A 506 61.96 -35.10 26.76
C THR A 506 61.85 -34.46 25.37
N LEU A 507 62.64 -34.91 24.38
CA LEU A 507 62.51 -34.45 22.99
C LEU A 507 61.23 -35.00 22.35
N GLU A 508 60.94 -36.30 22.52
CA GLU A 508 59.69 -36.89 22.03
C GLU A 508 58.46 -36.25 22.68
N GLN A 509 58.51 -36.00 24.00
CA GLN A 509 57.46 -35.26 24.71
C GLN A 509 57.30 -33.83 24.17
N LYS A 510 58.39 -33.10 23.90
CA LYS A 510 58.33 -31.76 23.28
C LYS A 510 57.73 -31.81 21.88
N GLU A 511 58.11 -32.77 21.04
CA GLU A 511 57.49 -32.94 19.73
C GLU A 511 56.00 -33.25 19.83
N ARG A 512 55.58 -34.12 20.76
CA ARG A 512 54.17 -34.42 21.00
C ARG A 512 53.39 -33.18 21.46
N ILE A 513 53.97 -32.37 22.34
CA ILE A 513 53.40 -31.07 22.76
C ILE A 513 53.30 -30.12 21.55
N HIS A 514 54.32 -30.01 20.72
CA HIS A 514 54.29 -29.16 19.53
C HIS A 514 53.24 -29.63 18.50
N ARG A 515 53.02 -30.94 18.33
CA ARG A 515 51.94 -31.48 17.48
C ARG A 515 50.56 -31.10 18.04
N LEU A 516 50.32 -31.34 19.33
CA LEU A 516 49.08 -30.97 20.02
C LEU A 516 48.80 -29.46 19.98
N VAL A 517 49.83 -28.62 20.18
CA VAL A 517 49.70 -27.15 20.05
C VAL A 517 49.33 -26.75 18.61
N ASN A 518 49.89 -27.40 17.59
CA ASN A 518 49.54 -27.15 16.19
C ASN A 518 48.13 -27.67 15.81
N GLU A 519 47.61 -28.68 16.50
CA GLU A 519 46.24 -29.18 16.35
C GLU A 519 45.25 -28.22 17.03
N VAL A 520 45.50 -27.83 18.28
CA VAL A 520 44.72 -26.82 19.02
C VAL A 520 44.72 -25.46 18.32
N ASN A 521 45.83 -25.04 17.71
CA ASN A 521 45.89 -23.80 16.92
C ASN A 521 45.08 -23.87 15.61
N ARG A 522 44.97 -25.05 14.98
CA ARG A 522 44.06 -25.22 13.83
C ARG A 522 42.60 -25.23 14.25
N GLU A 523 42.28 -25.87 15.37
CA GLU A 523 40.93 -25.83 15.94
C GLU A 523 40.53 -24.42 16.41
N SER A 524 41.43 -23.62 16.96
CA SER A 524 41.11 -22.25 17.33
C SER A 524 40.87 -21.36 16.11
N GLN A 525 41.60 -21.59 15.01
CA GLN A 525 41.38 -20.93 13.72
C GLN A 525 40.01 -21.29 13.12
N THR A 526 39.68 -22.58 12.99
CA THR A 526 38.38 -22.99 12.42
C THR A 526 37.19 -22.61 13.30
N ARG A 527 37.35 -22.60 14.64
CA ARG A 527 36.34 -22.04 15.56
C ARG A 527 36.14 -20.54 15.34
N ALA A 528 37.21 -19.77 15.17
CA ALA A 528 37.12 -18.33 14.89
C ALA A 528 36.47 -18.03 13.52
N GLU A 529 36.80 -18.82 12.49
CA GLU A 529 36.14 -18.74 11.17
C GLU A 529 34.63 -19.01 11.28
N LEU A 530 34.24 -20.09 11.97
CA LEU A 530 32.84 -20.43 12.21
C LEU A 530 32.10 -19.39 13.08
N GLU A 531 32.78 -18.72 14.02
CA GLU A 531 32.20 -17.60 14.77
C GLU A 531 32.01 -16.35 13.90
N LEU A 532 32.92 -16.06 12.96
CA LEU A 532 32.76 -14.99 11.98
C LEU A 532 31.60 -15.29 11.01
N GLU A 533 31.48 -16.51 10.50
CA GLU A 533 30.32 -16.93 9.68
C GLU A 533 29.01 -16.84 10.48
N ARG A 534 29.00 -17.30 11.74
CA ARG A 534 27.83 -17.23 12.63
C ARG A 534 27.40 -15.79 12.91
N THR A 535 28.34 -14.88 13.11
CA THR A 535 28.03 -13.45 13.31
C THR A 535 27.55 -12.79 12.01
N LEU A 536 28.13 -13.13 10.86
CA LEU A 536 27.67 -12.68 9.54
C LEU A 536 26.22 -13.12 9.27
N LEU A 537 25.92 -14.40 9.46
CA LEU A 537 24.57 -14.97 9.30
C LEU A 537 23.57 -14.36 10.30
N LYS A 538 23.97 -14.10 11.55
CA LYS A 538 23.14 -13.38 12.53
C LYS A 538 22.85 -11.95 12.09
N ASN A 539 23.84 -11.22 11.57
CA ASN A 539 23.69 -9.85 11.08
C ASN A 539 22.76 -9.80 9.84
N GLN A 540 22.87 -10.78 8.94
CA GLN A 540 21.95 -10.94 7.80
C GLN A 540 20.52 -11.23 8.29
N LEU A 541 20.33 -12.14 9.24
CA LEU A 541 19.02 -12.44 9.84
C LEU A 541 18.39 -11.21 10.51
N GLU A 542 19.19 -10.43 11.25
CA GLU A 542 18.74 -9.17 11.85
C GLU A 542 18.38 -8.11 10.80
N SER A 543 19.12 -8.02 9.70
CA SER A 543 18.81 -7.13 8.57
C SER A 543 17.47 -7.49 7.93
N VAL A 544 17.25 -8.78 7.62
CA VAL A 544 15.98 -9.28 7.07
C VAL A 544 14.82 -9.06 8.05
N ARG A 545 15.02 -9.27 9.36
CA ARG A 545 14.00 -8.96 10.39
C ARG A 545 13.62 -7.48 10.38
N ARG A 546 14.60 -6.56 10.41
CA ARG A 546 14.35 -5.10 10.34
C ARG A 546 13.62 -4.70 9.07
N GLN A 547 13.92 -5.34 7.94
CA GLN A 547 13.23 -5.12 6.67
C GLN A 547 11.77 -5.61 6.73
N CYS A 548 11.52 -6.84 7.21
CA CYS A 548 10.17 -7.35 7.41
C CYS A 548 9.35 -6.50 8.40
N GLU A 549 9.95 -6.06 9.51
CA GLU A 549 9.34 -5.14 10.47
C GLU A 549 9.04 -3.76 9.86
N GLY A 550 9.84 -3.31 8.89
CA GLY A 550 9.57 -2.10 8.10
C GLY A 550 8.37 -2.28 7.18
N ASN A 551 8.40 -3.31 6.33
CA ASN A 551 7.32 -3.63 5.40
C ASN A 551 5.98 -3.86 6.13
N VAL A 552 5.98 -4.54 7.28
CA VAL A 552 4.76 -4.73 8.09
C VAL A 552 4.21 -3.42 8.64
N ARG A 553 5.07 -2.48 9.07
CA ARG A 553 4.63 -1.13 9.49
C ARG A 553 4.03 -0.35 8.33
N GLU A 554 4.67 -0.37 7.16
CA GLU A 554 4.14 0.30 5.97
C GLU A 554 2.77 -0.27 5.56
N CYS A 555 2.62 -1.60 5.51
CA CYS A 555 1.33 -2.24 5.24
C CYS A 555 0.24 -1.89 6.28
N LEU A 556 0.60 -1.71 7.56
CA LEU A 556 -0.35 -1.28 8.61
C LEU A 556 -0.75 0.20 8.44
N GLU A 557 0.19 1.07 8.06
CA GLU A 557 -0.11 2.48 7.75
C GLU A 557 -0.98 2.60 6.49
N GLN A 558 -0.69 1.85 5.43
CA GLN A 558 -1.53 1.77 4.23
C GLN A 558 -2.94 1.23 4.57
N LYS A 559 -3.04 0.16 5.38
CA LYS A 559 -4.33 -0.38 5.86
C LYS A 559 -5.14 0.69 6.60
N LYS A 560 -4.50 1.46 7.49
CA LYS A 560 -5.14 2.56 8.21
C LYS A 560 -5.61 3.68 7.27
N GLN A 561 -4.76 4.14 6.34
CA GLN A 561 -5.15 5.16 5.36
C GLN A 561 -6.33 4.72 4.49
N ILE A 562 -6.44 3.42 4.15
CA ILE A 562 -7.58 2.86 3.43
C ILE A 562 -8.83 2.88 4.33
N GLN A 563 -8.73 2.45 5.59
CA GLN A 563 -9.84 2.53 6.55
C GLN A 563 -10.35 3.96 6.74
N ASP A 564 -9.46 4.94 6.95
CA ASP A 564 -9.80 6.36 7.08
C ASP A 564 -10.50 6.91 5.82
N LYS A 565 -10.09 6.47 4.62
CA LYS A 565 -10.75 6.83 3.35
C LYS A 565 -12.12 6.16 3.21
N THR A 566 -12.24 4.88 3.56
CA THR A 566 -13.50 4.13 3.51
C THR A 566 -14.53 4.73 4.48
N GLN A 567 -14.13 5.08 5.70
CA GLN A 567 -15.02 5.67 6.68
C GLN A 567 -15.54 7.05 6.22
N LYS A 568 -14.67 7.92 5.68
CA LYS A 568 -15.08 9.21 5.08
C LYS A 568 -16.04 9.07 3.89
N LEU A 569 -15.97 7.95 3.16
CA LEU A 569 -16.93 7.65 2.09
C LEU A 569 -18.27 7.13 2.64
N VAL A 570 -18.27 6.36 3.73
CA VAL A 570 -19.49 5.94 4.44
C VAL A 570 -20.19 7.16 5.06
N GLU A 571 -19.45 8.04 5.72
CA GLU A 571 -19.96 9.29 6.29
C GLU A 571 -20.67 10.13 5.21
N LYS A 572 -20.00 10.42 4.09
CA LYS A 572 -20.61 11.13 2.95
C LYS A 572 -21.81 10.43 2.31
N LEU A 573 -21.81 9.10 2.27
CA LEU A 573 -22.98 8.34 1.81
C LEU A 573 -24.16 8.46 2.79
N THR A 574 -23.91 8.49 4.10
CA THR A 574 -24.97 8.74 5.08
C THR A 574 -25.50 10.18 4.98
N GLU A 575 -24.64 11.19 4.83
CA GLU A 575 -25.03 12.58 4.57
C GLU A 575 -25.97 12.69 3.36
N LEU A 576 -25.50 12.26 2.17
CA LEU A 576 -26.27 12.26 0.93
C LEU A 576 -27.59 11.47 1.02
N THR A 577 -27.60 10.36 1.78
CA THR A 577 -28.81 9.57 2.03
C THR A 577 -29.82 10.34 2.89
N THR A 578 -29.35 11.02 3.95
CA THR A 578 -30.22 11.88 4.77
C THR A 578 -30.74 13.11 4.02
N GLU A 579 -29.92 13.75 3.18
CA GLU A 579 -30.35 14.83 2.28
C GLU A 579 -31.42 14.34 1.30
N PHE A 580 -31.21 13.20 0.65
CA PHE A 580 -32.17 12.59 -0.26
C PHE A 580 -33.52 12.31 0.42
N HIS A 581 -33.51 11.75 1.64
CA HIS A 581 -34.73 11.53 2.41
C HIS A 581 -35.39 12.83 2.87
N ALA A 582 -34.62 13.87 3.21
CA ALA A 582 -35.14 15.19 3.54
C ALA A 582 -35.83 15.84 2.32
N VAL A 583 -35.20 15.80 1.15
CA VAL A 583 -35.74 16.32 -0.12
C VAL A 583 -36.99 15.54 -0.54
N ARG A 584 -36.99 14.20 -0.48
CA ARG A 584 -38.20 13.38 -0.73
C ARG A 584 -39.33 13.78 0.20
N THR A 585 -39.05 13.94 1.50
CA THR A 585 -40.05 14.33 2.51
C THR A 585 -40.58 15.75 2.28
N ALA A 586 -39.72 16.69 1.89
CA ALA A 586 -40.11 18.06 1.56
C ALA A 586 -41.00 18.10 0.30
N LYS A 587 -40.64 17.34 -0.74
CA LYS A 587 -41.46 17.17 -1.96
C LYS A 587 -42.84 16.60 -1.64
N SER A 588 -42.93 15.47 -0.93
CA SER A 588 -44.25 14.90 -0.61
C SER A 588 -45.09 15.85 0.26
N LYS A 589 -44.49 16.57 1.22
CA LYS A 589 -45.17 17.65 1.96
C LYS A 589 -45.68 18.78 1.04
N LEU A 590 -44.96 19.12 -0.02
CA LEU A 590 -45.40 20.11 -1.01
C LEU A 590 -46.57 19.59 -1.86
N VAL A 591 -46.55 18.32 -2.29
CA VAL A 591 -47.67 17.71 -3.02
C VAL A 591 -48.93 17.63 -2.14
N TYR A 592 -48.79 17.26 -0.86
CA TYR A 592 -49.91 17.33 0.10
C TYR A 592 -50.46 18.76 0.24
N LYS A 593 -49.60 19.77 0.41
CA LYS A 593 -50.03 21.18 0.46
C LYS A 593 -50.74 21.62 -0.82
N TYR A 594 -50.21 21.26 -1.99
CA TYR A 594 -50.83 21.56 -3.28
C TYR A 594 -52.25 21.00 -3.35
N ALA A 595 -52.42 19.70 -3.06
CA ALA A 595 -53.73 19.04 -3.03
C ALA A 595 -54.68 19.71 -2.01
N ASP A 596 -54.24 19.95 -0.78
CA ASP A 596 -55.07 20.59 0.26
C ASP A 596 -55.49 22.01 -0.13
N THR A 597 -54.60 22.82 -0.71
CA THR A 597 -54.94 24.19 -1.15
C THR A 597 -55.90 24.19 -2.34
N PHE A 598 -55.70 23.27 -3.29
CA PHE A 598 -56.50 23.16 -4.50
C PHE A 598 -57.90 22.61 -4.19
N CYS A 599 -58.01 21.60 -3.31
CA CYS A 599 -59.28 21.15 -2.71
C CYS A 599 -60.04 22.30 -2.04
N ARG A 600 -59.37 23.05 -1.15
CA ARG A 600 -59.99 24.19 -0.45
C ARG A 600 -60.48 25.27 -1.41
N ALA A 601 -59.70 25.58 -2.45
CA ALA A 601 -60.09 26.55 -3.48
C ALA A 601 -61.35 26.11 -4.25
N THR A 602 -61.52 24.82 -4.56
CA THR A 602 -62.79 24.31 -5.12
C THR A 602 -63.96 24.35 -4.14
N SER A 603 -63.73 24.17 -2.84
CA SER A 603 -64.80 24.28 -1.84
C SER A 603 -65.23 25.74 -1.61
N THR A 604 -64.33 26.72 -1.74
CA THR A 604 -64.63 28.15 -1.55
C THR A 604 -64.99 28.91 -2.83
N SER A 605 -64.92 28.29 -4.02
CA SER A 605 -65.37 28.92 -5.27
C SER A 605 -66.89 29.15 -5.36
N LEU A 606 -67.65 28.72 -4.34
CA LEU A 606 -69.05 29.08 -4.12
C LEU A 606 -69.24 30.45 -3.42
N SER A 607 -68.18 31.09 -2.89
CA SER A 607 -68.29 32.35 -2.15
C SER A 607 -67.21 33.40 -2.41
N ASN A 608 -66.05 33.04 -2.97
CA ASN A 608 -65.05 34.03 -3.41
C ASN A 608 -64.38 33.63 -4.73
N GLY A 609 -64.28 34.60 -5.66
CA GLY A 609 -63.90 34.39 -7.06
C GLY A 609 -62.41 34.18 -7.32
N VAL A 610 -61.82 33.11 -6.77
CA VAL A 610 -60.50 32.63 -7.21
C VAL A 610 -60.66 32.02 -8.60
N VAL A 611 -60.15 32.73 -9.61
CA VAL A 611 -60.32 32.35 -11.03
C VAL A 611 -59.54 31.08 -11.33
N TRP A 612 -60.27 30.03 -11.70
CA TRP A 612 -59.72 28.81 -12.29
C TRP A 612 -59.09 29.11 -13.66
N PRO A 613 -57.95 28.48 -14.03
CA PRO A 613 -57.56 28.36 -15.43
C PRO A 613 -58.66 27.63 -16.19
N SER A 614 -59.09 28.15 -17.34
CA SER A 614 -60.23 27.64 -18.13
C SER A 614 -59.97 26.30 -18.85
N SER A 615 -59.06 25.47 -18.34
CA SER A 615 -58.57 24.24 -18.96
C SER A 615 -59.32 23.02 -18.45
N ASP A 616 -59.78 22.17 -19.36
CA ASP A 616 -60.31 20.83 -19.07
C ASP A 616 -59.22 19.83 -18.62
N CYS A 617 -57.94 20.25 -18.56
CA CYS A 617 -56.78 19.40 -18.30
C CYS A 617 -55.96 19.88 -17.08
N LEU A 618 -55.64 18.94 -16.17
CA LEU A 618 -54.70 19.14 -15.06
C LEU A 618 -53.32 18.65 -15.49
N GLU A 619 -52.32 19.54 -15.49
CA GLU A 619 -50.95 19.22 -15.89
C GLU A 619 -50.07 18.95 -14.67
N LEU A 620 -49.59 17.72 -14.57
CA LEU A 620 -48.66 17.20 -13.55
C LEU A 620 -47.47 16.48 -14.23
N ARG A 621 -47.15 16.90 -15.46
CA ARG A 621 -46.03 16.39 -16.24
C ARG A 621 -44.70 16.79 -15.60
N GLU A 622 -43.73 15.88 -15.59
CA GLU A 622 -42.35 16.14 -15.13
C GLU A 622 -42.26 16.66 -13.67
N CYS A 623 -43.25 16.35 -12.84
CA CYS A 623 -43.29 16.69 -11.41
C CYS A 623 -42.54 15.69 -10.51
N TRP A 624 -41.82 14.72 -11.09
CA TRP A 624 -41.04 13.66 -10.42
C TRP A 624 -41.86 12.83 -9.42
N LEU A 625 -43.19 12.74 -9.59
CA LEU A 625 -44.11 12.06 -8.67
C LEU A 625 -43.76 10.58 -8.52
N VAL A 626 -43.82 10.07 -7.30
CA VAL A 626 -43.73 8.62 -6.97
C VAL A 626 -45.05 8.13 -6.39
N ASP A 627 -45.23 6.81 -6.30
CA ASP A 627 -46.52 6.19 -5.95
C ASP A 627 -47.12 6.64 -4.60
N ASP A 628 -46.29 7.10 -3.66
CA ASP A 628 -46.71 7.70 -2.39
C ASP A 628 -47.39 9.08 -2.57
N ASP A 629 -46.90 9.88 -3.52
CA ASP A 629 -47.43 11.21 -3.84
C ASP A 629 -48.80 11.13 -4.51
N LEU A 630 -49.19 9.96 -5.04
CA LEU A 630 -50.51 9.77 -5.63
C LEU A 630 -51.65 9.90 -4.62
N ARG A 631 -51.44 9.54 -3.34
CA ARG A 631 -52.52 9.54 -2.33
C ARG A 631 -53.19 10.93 -2.16
N PRO A 632 -52.47 12.06 -2.01
CA PRO A 632 -53.09 13.38 -2.02
C PRO A 632 -53.67 13.79 -3.39
N ILE A 633 -53.01 13.43 -4.50
CA ILE A 633 -53.49 13.77 -5.86
C ILE A 633 -54.81 13.05 -6.19
N LEU A 634 -55.00 11.82 -5.71
CA LEU A 634 -56.24 11.08 -5.89
C LEU A 634 -57.38 11.70 -5.08
N ARG A 635 -57.14 12.05 -3.81
CA ARG A 635 -58.10 12.81 -2.99
C ARG A 635 -58.51 14.14 -3.64
N LEU A 636 -57.58 14.79 -4.35
CA LEU A 636 -57.87 16.00 -5.11
C LEU A 636 -58.86 15.72 -6.25
N LEU A 637 -58.58 14.69 -7.07
CA LEU A 637 -59.36 14.33 -8.25
C LEU A 637 -60.79 13.84 -7.96
N ASP A 638 -61.03 13.33 -6.75
CA ASP A 638 -62.32 12.83 -6.24
C ASP A 638 -63.25 13.94 -5.71
N SER A 639 -62.71 15.13 -5.44
CA SER A 639 -63.50 16.22 -4.85
C SER A 639 -64.59 16.73 -5.80
N GLU A 640 -65.78 17.03 -5.25
CA GLU A 640 -67.02 17.25 -6.02
C GLU A 640 -66.94 18.41 -7.02
N GLY A 641 -66.09 19.41 -6.75
CA GLY A 641 -65.82 20.53 -7.68
C GLY A 641 -65.13 20.12 -8.98
N MET A 642 -64.53 18.92 -9.05
CA MET A 642 -63.69 18.49 -10.18
C MET A 642 -64.47 17.88 -11.36
N GLY A 643 -65.80 18.08 -11.42
CA GLY A 643 -66.66 17.56 -12.50
C GLY A 643 -66.37 18.14 -13.90
N ARG A 644 -65.69 19.29 -13.99
CA ARG A 644 -65.27 19.89 -15.28
C ARG A 644 -63.98 19.31 -15.84
N LEU A 645 -63.16 18.64 -15.01
CA LEU A 645 -61.83 18.19 -15.37
C LEU A 645 -61.90 16.87 -16.18
N LYS A 646 -61.63 16.94 -17.49
CA LYS A 646 -61.73 15.78 -18.41
C LYS A 646 -60.43 14.99 -18.49
N ARG A 647 -59.27 15.66 -18.38
CA ARG A 647 -57.93 15.06 -18.55
C ARG A 647 -56.99 15.36 -17.37
N VAL A 648 -56.09 14.42 -17.10
CA VAL A 648 -54.93 14.59 -16.22
C VAL A 648 -53.68 14.13 -16.97
N ASP A 649 -52.67 14.97 -17.09
CA ASP A 649 -51.38 14.63 -17.70
C ASP A 649 -50.33 14.37 -16.62
N MET A 650 -49.91 13.11 -16.46
CA MET A 650 -48.88 12.68 -15.51
C MET A 650 -47.69 12.05 -16.23
N ARG A 651 -47.41 12.46 -17.48
CA ARG A 651 -46.25 11.97 -18.26
C ARG A 651 -44.91 12.31 -17.59
N TYR A 652 -43.91 11.46 -17.83
CA TYR A 652 -42.53 11.63 -17.34
C TYR A 652 -42.41 11.78 -15.80
N ASN A 653 -43.19 11.01 -15.05
CA ASN A 653 -43.03 10.88 -13.60
C ASN A 653 -42.36 9.54 -13.24
N ARG A 654 -42.17 9.27 -11.94
CA ARG A 654 -41.56 8.03 -11.42
C ARG A 654 -42.61 7.09 -10.84
N LEU A 655 -43.79 7.02 -11.47
CA LEU A 655 -44.88 6.14 -11.06
C LEU A 655 -44.61 4.71 -11.53
N THR A 656 -44.96 3.71 -10.71
CA THR A 656 -44.79 2.29 -11.03
C THR A 656 -46.12 1.59 -11.29
N SER A 657 -46.08 0.29 -11.59
CA SER A 657 -47.29 -0.54 -11.70
C SER A 657 -48.10 -0.60 -10.39
N GLU A 658 -47.48 -0.42 -9.22
CA GLU A 658 -48.23 -0.34 -7.95
C GLU A 658 -49.02 0.97 -7.86
N GLY A 659 -48.39 2.10 -8.22
CA GLY A 659 -49.05 3.40 -8.36
C GLY A 659 -50.21 3.37 -9.35
N MET A 660 -50.07 2.66 -10.47
CA MET A 660 -51.18 2.48 -11.41
C MET A 660 -52.36 1.73 -10.79
N GLY A 661 -52.11 0.72 -9.94
CA GLY A 661 -53.13 0.06 -9.14
C GLY A 661 -53.93 1.03 -8.25
N ARG A 662 -53.29 2.10 -7.76
CA ARG A 662 -53.93 3.17 -6.99
C ARG A 662 -54.74 4.13 -7.90
N LEU A 663 -54.31 4.37 -9.14
CA LEU A 663 -55.01 5.20 -10.13
C LEU A 663 -56.27 4.55 -10.72
N LEU A 664 -56.35 3.22 -10.72
CA LEU A 664 -57.43 2.44 -11.33
C LEU A 664 -58.84 2.74 -10.79
N VAL A 665 -58.96 3.27 -9.58
CA VAL A 665 -60.24 3.71 -8.99
C VAL A 665 -60.83 4.94 -9.73
N PHE A 666 -60.01 5.67 -10.49
CA PHE A 666 -60.32 6.99 -11.06
C PHE A 666 -60.66 6.97 -12.56
N LEU A 667 -61.12 5.83 -13.09
CA LEU A 667 -61.44 5.60 -14.52
C LEU A 667 -62.46 6.58 -15.16
N LYS A 668 -63.07 7.49 -14.40
CA LYS A 668 -63.99 8.54 -14.90
C LYS A 668 -63.28 9.67 -15.68
N LYS A 669 -61.95 9.74 -15.70
CA LYS A 669 -61.15 10.81 -16.34
C LYS A 669 -60.04 10.24 -17.24
N LEU A 670 -59.65 10.97 -18.29
CA LEU A 670 -58.56 10.58 -19.18
C LEU A 670 -57.20 10.88 -18.54
N ILE A 671 -56.48 9.84 -18.09
CA ILE A 671 -55.14 9.99 -17.48
C ILE A 671 -54.06 9.59 -18.49
N ASP A 672 -53.10 10.48 -18.76
CA ASP A 672 -51.94 10.22 -19.63
C ASP A 672 -50.70 9.87 -18.79
N LEU A 673 -50.24 8.61 -18.88
CA LEU A 673 -49.15 8.05 -18.06
C LEU A 673 -47.87 7.72 -18.84
N ARG A 674 -47.75 8.17 -20.10
CA ARG A 674 -46.60 7.82 -20.96
C ARG A 674 -45.26 8.28 -20.34
N HIS A 675 -44.23 7.45 -20.51
CA HIS A 675 -42.88 7.65 -19.94
C HIS A 675 -42.81 7.61 -18.39
N ASN A 676 -43.63 6.77 -17.76
CA ASN A 676 -43.47 6.37 -16.36
C ASN A 676 -42.83 4.96 -16.25
N TYR A 677 -42.42 4.54 -15.06
CA TYR A 677 -41.75 3.27 -14.76
C TYR A 677 -42.74 2.10 -14.62
N ILE A 678 -43.62 1.99 -15.61
CA ILE A 678 -44.76 1.08 -15.65
C ILE A 678 -44.40 -0.19 -16.43
N SER A 679 -44.66 -1.37 -15.83
CA SER A 679 -44.48 -2.66 -16.51
C SER A 679 -45.65 -3.01 -17.44
N LEU A 680 -45.41 -3.88 -18.42
CA LEU A 680 -46.43 -4.38 -19.35
C LEU A 680 -47.63 -5.00 -18.62
N ASP A 681 -47.39 -5.71 -17.53
CA ASP A 681 -48.48 -6.32 -16.74
C ASP A 681 -49.30 -5.28 -15.98
N GLY A 682 -48.70 -4.17 -15.53
CA GLY A 682 -49.44 -3.02 -15.02
C GLY A 682 -50.43 -2.48 -16.08
N ILE A 683 -49.95 -2.29 -17.32
CA ILE A 683 -50.78 -1.80 -18.44
C ILE A 683 -51.96 -2.75 -18.70
N ARG A 684 -51.76 -4.08 -18.59
CA ARG A 684 -52.82 -5.08 -18.73
C ARG A 684 -53.93 -4.91 -17.70
N VAL A 685 -53.62 -4.64 -16.41
CA VAL A 685 -54.65 -4.42 -15.38
C VAL A 685 -55.59 -3.26 -15.76
N CYS A 686 -55.07 -2.20 -16.39
CA CYS A 686 -55.89 -1.08 -16.88
C CYS A 686 -56.80 -1.40 -18.09
N TYR A 687 -56.55 -2.50 -18.82
CA TYR A 687 -57.39 -2.91 -19.96
C TYR A 687 -58.42 -3.99 -19.59
N CYS A 688 -58.25 -4.73 -18.49
CA CYS A 688 -59.17 -5.80 -18.06
C CYS A 688 -60.42 -5.31 -17.30
N HIS A 689 -60.57 -4.01 -17.06
CA HIS A 689 -61.71 -3.39 -16.35
C HIS A 689 -62.29 -2.18 -17.14
N ARG A 690 -62.46 -2.36 -18.46
CA ARG A 690 -63.19 -1.45 -19.36
C ARG A 690 -64.37 -2.14 -20.01
#